data_AF-A0A124FFM6-F1
#
_entry.id   AF-A0A124FFM6-F1
#
_cell.length_a   1.000
_cell.length_b   1.000
_cell.length_c   1.000
_cell.angle_alpha   90.00
_cell.angle_beta   90.00
_cell.angle_gamma   90.00
#
_symmetry.space_group_name_H-M   'P 1'
#
loop_
_entity.id
_entity.type
_entity.pdbx_description
1 polymer ?
#
loop_
_entity_poly.entity_id
_entity_poly.type
_entity_poly.pdbx_seq_one_letter_code
_entity_poly.pdbx_strand_id
1 'polypeptide(L)'
;MSMKVDELKSLGVDERILRLLRERGIEELYPPQADALKTEVLKGKNLVLAIPTASGKTLVAEIVMINKILREGGKTVYLVPLKALAEEKYKEFKFWEKLGIRIAMTTGDYDSTEEWLGKYDIIIATSEKFDSLLRHKSPWIKDINLVIADEIHLLGSYDRGATLEMILAHLDDKAQILGLSATVGNAEEVAEWLNADLVMSEWRPVALRKGVFYHGELFWEDGSIERFPTQWDSLVIDALKKGKQALVFVNTRRSAEKEALLLAGKIQRFLTKPEERKLKQLADGLDTTPTNQKLKEALTKGVAFHHAGLGRTERSIIEDAFREGLIKVITATPTLSAGVNLPAYRVIIRDTKRYSNFGWVDIPVLEIQQMMGRAGRPKYDIEGQAIIIAKTEKPEDLMKRYVLGKPEKLFSMLSNEASFRSQVLALITNFGVGNFKELVNFLERTFYYHQRKNLEALEGKAKSIVYFLFENEFIDIDLNDQFMPLPLGIRTSQLYLDPVTAKKFKDAFEKLEKNPNPLGIFQLLASTPDMSSLRVKRKEQEDLLDYAYEMEEYLYQNIPYWEDYKFEKFLGETKTAKLLLDWINEVNDVKILETYEIDTGDLYRILELVDWLMYSLIELYKLFDPKPEVLDFLKKLHIRVKHGVREELLELITLPMIGRKRARALYNAGFKGIDDIVRAKASELLKVEGIGIGVIEKIYQHFGVELPTNEKKKKVKKGTLDEFFK
;
A
#
# COMPACT_ATOMS: atom_id res chain seq x y z
N MET A 1 4.94 -19.34 -30.75
CA MET A 1 6.09 -18.68 -31.43
C MET A 1 6.10 -17.22 -31.00
N SER A 2 7.27 -16.59 -30.86
CA SER A 2 7.33 -15.13 -30.68
C SER A 2 6.77 -14.42 -31.91
N MET A 3 6.29 -13.20 -31.74
CA MET A 3 5.68 -12.39 -32.80
C MET A 3 6.50 -11.12 -32.99
N LYS A 4 6.84 -10.76 -34.22
CA LYS A 4 7.57 -9.51 -34.47
C LYS A 4 6.66 -8.31 -34.26
N VAL A 5 7.22 -7.20 -33.78
CA VAL A 5 6.46 -5.95 -33.58
C VAL A 5 5.78 -5.47 -34.87
N ASP A 6 6.36 -5.69 -36.04
CA ASP A 6 5.75 -5.35 -37.33
C ASP A 6 4.41 -6.03 -37.59
N GLU A 7 4.24 -7.25 -37.09
CA GLU A 7 3.02 -8.02 -37.29
C GLU A 7 1.83 -7.37 -36.54
N LEU A 8 2.08 -6.53 -35.52
CA LEU A 8 1.03 -5.79 -34.82
C LEU A 8 0.27 -4.83 -35.73
N LYS A 9 0.90 -4.35 -36.81
CA LYS A 9 0.23 -3.52 -37.81
C LYS A 9 -0.94 -4.27 -38.46
N SER A 10 -0.79 -5.57 -38.70
CA SER A 10 -1.85 -6.42 -39.25
C SER A 10 -3.02 -6.63 -38.29
N LEU A 11 -2.77 -6.49 -36.98
CA LEU A 11 -3.80 -6.53 -35.93
C LEU A 11 -4.47 -5.17 -35.68
N GLY A 12 -4.12 -4.15 -36.46
CA GLY A 12 -4.68 -2.81 -36.28
C GLY A 12 -4.09 -2.08 -35.07
N VAL A 13 -2.82 -2.26 -34.76
CA VAL A 13 -2.12 -1.38 -33.81
C VAL A 13 -1.58 -0.15 -34.57
N ASP A 14 -1.75 1.04 -34.00
CA ASP A 14 -1.23 2.30 -34.57
C ASP A 14 0.31 2.26 -34.75
N GLU A 15 0.80 2.66 -35.93
CA GLU A 15 2.23 2.61 -36.26
C GLU A 15 3.11 3.44 -35.30
N ARG A 16 2.57 4.48 -34.67
CA ARG A 16 3.28 5.27 -33.66
C ARG A 16 3.68 4.40 -32.46
N ILE A 17 2.85 3.43 -32.09
CA ILE A 17 3.12 2.49 -31.00
C ILE A 17 4.29 1.59 -31.38
N LEU A 18 4.28 1.01 -32.58
CA LEU A 18 5.34 0.13 -33.08
C LEU A 18 6.72 0.83 -33.06
N ARG A 19 6.79 2.09 -33.50
CA ARG A 19 8.03 2.88 -33.46
C ARG A 19 8.56 3.05 -32.04
N LEU A 20 7.68 3.37 -31.10
CA LEU A 20 8.04 3.58 -29.70
C LEU A 20 8.41 2.29 -28.97
N LEU A 21 7.81 1.15 -29.33
CA LEU A 21 8.23 -0.16 -28.83
C LEU A 21 9.68 -0.48 -29.21
N ARG A 22 10.08 -0.19 -30.46
CA ARG A 22 11.48 -0.34 -30.90
C ARG A 22 12.44 0.60 -30.19
N GLU A 23 12.02 1.83 -29.92
CA GLU A 23 12.83 2.77 -29.14
C GLU A 23 13.07 2.26 -27.70
N ARG A 24 12.15 1.47 -27.14
CA ARG A 24 12.34 0.75 -25.87
C ARG A 24 13.20 -0.53 -26.00
N GLY A 25 13.65 -0.87 -27.20
CA GLY A 25 14.40 -2.09 -27.50
C GLY A 25 13.54 -3.35 -27.58
N ILE A 26 12.23 -3.21 -27.84
CA ILE A 26 11.31 -4.34 -28.00
C ILE A 26 11.14 -4.60 -29.51
N GLU A 27 11.72 -5.70 -29.99
CA GLU A 27 11.63 -6.14 -31.39
C GLU A 27 10.64 -7.30 -31.59
N GLU A 28 10.51 -8.13 -30.55
CA GLU A 28 9.62 -9.30 -30.54
C GLU A 28 8.79 -9.34 -29.25
N LEU A 29 7.56 -9.81 -29.39
CA LEU A 29 6.66 -10.10 -28.30
C LEU A 29 6.79 -11.56 -27.89
N TYR A 30 6.69 -11.79 -26.58
CA TYR A 30 6.63 -13.13 -26.04
C TYR A 30 5.37 -13.86 -26.49
N PRO A 31 5.39 -15.20 -26.59
CA PRO A 31 4.24 -15.97 -27.05
C PRO A 31 2.92 -15.61 -26.33
N PRO A 32 2.86 -15.50 -24.99
CA PRO A 32 1.61 -15.14 -24.33
C PRO A 32 1.14 -13.72 -24.63
N GLN A 33 2.06 -12.80 -24.91
CA GLN A 33 1.71 -11.42 -25.30
C GLN A 33 1.10 -11.39 -26.71
N ALA A 34 1.68 -12.18 -27.63
CA ALA A 34 1.17 -12.33 -28.98
C ALA A 34 -0.21 -12.99 -28.98
N ASP A 35 -0.38 -14.05 -28.18
CA ASP A 35 -1.66 -14.74 -28.04
C ASP A 35 -2.73 -13.80 -27.48
N ALA A 36 -2.39 -12.96 -26.49
CA ALA A 36 -3.28 -11.94 -25.95
C ALA A 36 -3.74 -10.92 -27.01
N LEU A 37 -2.80 -10.40 -27.80
CA LEU A 37 -3.10 -9.36 -28.79
C LEU A 37 -3.82 -9.90 -30.04
N LYS A 38 -3.75 -11.21 -30.30
CA LYS A 38 -4.50 -11.90 -31.37
C LYS A 38 -5.95 -12.20 -31.01
N THR A 39 -6.34 -12.06 -29.75
CA THR A 39 -7.75 -12.09 -29.33
C THR A 39 -8.51 -10.89 -29.88
N GLU A 40 -9.78 -10.73 -29.51
CA GLU A 40 -10.56 -9.56 -29.91
C GLU A 40 -10.35 -8.35 -28.99
N VAL A 41 -9.35 -8.37 -28.11
CA VAL A 41 -9.05 -7.28 -27.17
C VAL A 41 -8.80 -5.94 -27.87
N LEU A 42 -8.13 -5.93 -29.02
CA LEU A 42 -7.87 -4.71 -29.80
C LEU A 42 -9.13 -4.16 -30.49
N LYS A 43 -10.21 -4.95 -30.54
CA LYS A 43 -11.53 -4.56 -31.08
C LYS A 43 -12.52 -4.15 -29.98
N GLY A 44 -12.08 -4.10 -28.72
CA GLY A 44 -12.92 -3.69 -27.59
C GLY A 44 -13.49 -4.83 -26.75
N LYS A 45 -13.17 -6.11 -27.03
CA LYS A 45 -13.63 -7.23 -26.19
C LYS A 45 -12.85 -7.27 -24.87
N ASN A 46 -13.51 -7.66 -23.78
CA ASN A 46 -12.85 -7.86 -22.49
C ASN A 46 -11.81 -8.98 -22.59
N LEU A 47 -10.74 -8.91 -21.79
CA LEU A 47 -9.71 -9.95 -21.75
C LEU A 47 -9.21 -10.17 -20.31
N VAL A 48 -9.11 -11.43 -19.92
CA VAL A 48 -8.40 -11.88 -18.71
C VAL A 48 -7.08 -12.52 -19.14
N LEU A 49 -5.97 -11.94 -18.69
CA LEU A 49 -4.62 -12.41 -18.95
C LEU A 49 -4.02 -13.00 -17.68
N ALA A 50 -4.05 -14.34 -17.57
CA ALA A 50 -3.52 -15.09 -16.43
C ALA A 50 -2.19 -15.76 -16.80
N ILE A 51 -1.11 -15.00 -16.66
CA ILE A 51 0.26 -15.43 -17.00
C ILE A 51 1.27 -15.04 -15.90
N PRO A 52 2.42 -15.72 -15.79
CA PRO A 52 3.48 -15.35 -14.85
C PRO A 52 3.92 -13.89 -14.97
N THR A 53 4.25 -13.25 -13.85
CA THR A 53 4.60 -11.82 -13.79
C THR A 53 5.82 -11.46 -14.67
N ALA A 54 6.77 -12.37 -14.83
CA ALA A 54 7.94 -12.18 -15.70
C ALA A 54 7.59 -12.12 -17.20
N SER A 55 6.39 -12.52 -17.61
CA SER A 55 5.98 -12.68 -19.01
C SER A 55 5.41 -11.41 -19.63
N GLY A 56 5.46 -10.28 -18.91
CA GLY A 56 5.21 -8.94 -19.42
C GLY A 56 3.72 -8.63 -19.66
N LYS A 57 2.87 -8.88 -18.65
CA LYS A 57 1.44 -8.50 -18.63
C LYS A 57 1.22 -7.01 -18.92
N THR A 58 2.03 -6.17 -18.28
CA THR A 58 1.95 -4.71 -18.43
C THR A 58 2.12 -4.27 -19.89
N LEU A 59 2.98 -4.92 -20.68
CA LEU A 59 3.20 -4.54 -22.08
C LEU A 59 1.95 -4.75 -22.95
N VAL A 60 1.20 -5.85 -22.73
CA VAL A 60 -0.07 -6.08 -23.42
C VAL A 60 -1.06 -4.96 -23.07
N ALA A 61 -1.17 -4.66 -21.78
CA ALA A 61 -2.06 -3.61 -21.28
C ALA A 61 -1.68 -2.23 -21.85
N GLU A 62 -0.39 -1.90 -21.94
CA GLU A 62 0.11 -0.68 -22.58
C GLU A 62 -0.29 -0.60 -24.05
N ILE A 63 -0.09 -1.68 -24.82
CA ILE A 63 -0.45 -1.68 -26.25
C ILE A 63 -1.96 -1.48 -26.43
N VAL A 64 -2.79 -2.19 -25.67
CA VAL A 64 -4.26 -2.06 -25.74
C VAL A 64 -4.70 -0.65 -25.35
N MET A 65 -4.22 -0.14 -24.20
CA MET A 65 -4.54 1.18 -23.67
C MET A 65 -4.19 2.29 -24.67
N ILE A 66 -2.94 2.30 -25.15
CA ILE A 66 -2.47 3.35 -26.04
C ILE A 66 -3.17 3.27 -27.39
N ASN A 67 -3.39 2.07 -27.92
CA ASN A 67 -4.10 1.91 -29.20
C ASN A 67 -5.54 2.40 -29.10
N LYS A 68 -6.24 2.13 -27.99
CA LYS A 68 -7.60 2.58 -27.78
C LYS A 68 -7.69 4.11 -27.70
N ILE A 69 -6.83 4.74 -26.90
CA ILE A 69 -6.79 6.22 -26.79
C ILE A 69 -6.51 6.88 -28.14
N LEU A 70 -5.55 6.35 -28.91
CA LEU A 70 -5.20 6.94 -30.21
C LEU A 70 -6.29 6.79 -31.28
N ARG A 71 -7.13 5.76 -31.18
CA ARG A 71 -8.18 5.45 -32.17
C ARG A 71 -9.54 6.05 -31.82
N GLU A 72 -9.92 5.95 -30.55
CA GLU A 72 -11.27 6.25 -30.07
C GLU A 72 -11.31 7.50 -29.18
N GLY A 73 -10.16 7.97 -28.68
CA GLY A 73 -10.11 8.98 -27.63
C GLY A 73 -10.62 8.43 -26.29
N GLY A 74 -11.27 9.28 -25.49
CA GLY A 74 -11.78 8.92 -24.17
C GLY A 74 -10.67 8.78 -23.11
N LYS A 75 -10.95 8.01 -22.06
CA LYS A 75 -10.06 7.83 -20.91
C LYS A 75 -9.87 6.36 -20.55
N THR A 76 -8.66 6.02 -20.12
CA THR A 76 -8.34 4.72 -19.53
C THR A 76 -7.99 4.86 -18.06
N VAL A 77 -8.54 3.97 -17.23
CA VAL A 77 -8.17 3.84 -15.82
C VAL A 77 -7.32 2.58 -15.62
N TYR A 78 -6.12 2.75 -15.07
CA TYR A 78 -5.24 1.64 -14.68
C TYR A 78 -5.27 1.48 -13.16
N LEU A 79 -5.96 0.43 -12.70
CA LEU A 79 -6.09 0.10 -11.29
C LEU A 79 -4.87 -0.71 -10.82
N VAL A 80 -4.24 -0.23 -9.77
CA VAL A 80 -3.15 -0.92 -9.08
C VAL A 80 -3.53 -1.23 -7.64
N PRO A 81 -2.97 -2.28 -7.03
CA PRO A 81 -3.32 -2.61 -5.66
C PRO A 81 -2.64 -1.75 -4.60
N LEU A 82 -1.51 -1.10 -4.90
CA LEU A 82 -0.69 -0.39 -3.92
C LEU A 82 -0.24 0.97 -4.45
N LYS A 83 -0.11 1.96 -3.56
CA LYS A 83 0.38 3.31 -3.90
C LYS A 83 1.79 3.28 -4.52
N ALA A 84 2.65 2.37 -4.04
CA ALA A 84 4.01 2.20 -4.58
C ALA A 84 3.99 1.72 -6.05
N LEU A 85 3.08 0.80 -6.39
CA LEU A 85 2.89 0.36 -7.77
C LEU A 85 2.33 1.45 -8.67
N ALA A 86 1.48 2.32 -8.13
CA ALA A 86 0.97 3.47 -8.88
C ALA A 86 2.13 4.37 -9.33
N GLU A 87 3.08 4.65 -8.43
CA GLU A 87 4.25 5.47 -8.74
C GLU A 87 5.18 4.79 -9.75
N GLU A 88 5.39 3.48 -9.63
CA GLU A 88 6.14 2.68 -10.59
C GLU A 88 5.52 2.79 -11.99
N LYS A 89 4.21 2.48 -12.12
CA LYS A 89 3.49 2.55 -13.39
C LYS A 89 3.43 3.96 -13.95
N TYR A 90 3.29 4.98 -13.10
CA TYR A 90 3.33 6.36 -13.52
C TYR A 90 4.66 6.72 -14.18
N LYS A 91 5.79 6.35 -13.56
CA LYS A 91 7.13 6.57 -14.14
C LYS A 91 7.32 5.81 -15.46
N GLU A 92 6.87 4.56 -15.52
CA GLU A 92 6.96 3.74 -16.75
C GLU A 92 6.11 4.32 -17.89
N PHE A 93 4.87 4.70 -17.61
CA PHE A 93 3.93 5.16 -18.62
C PHE A 93 4.25 6.55 -19.14
N LYS A 94 4.99 7.40 -18.38
CA LYS A 94 5.45 8.72 -18.83
C LYS A 94 6.13 8.72 -20.19
N PHE A 95 6.75 7.61 -20.57
CA PHE A 95 7.34 7.46 -21.89
C PHE A 95 6.32 7.62 -23.04
N TRP A 96 5.05 7.27 -22.83
CA TRP A 96 3.98 7.41 -23.83
C TRP A 96 3.52 8.86 -24.06
N GLU A 97 3.91 9.82 -23.20
CA GLU A 97 3.60 11.24 -23.41
C GLU A 97 4.21 11.78 -24.71
N LYS A 98 5.22 11.10 -25.27
CA LYS A 98 5.76 11.36 -26.62
C LYS A 98 4.70 11.33 -27.73
N LEU A 99 3.57 10.66 -27.51
CA LEU A 99 2.44 10.59 -28.44
C LEU A 99 1.38 11.68 -28.22
N GLY A 100 1.64 12.62 -27.30
CA GLY A 100 0.67 13.65 -26.90
C GLY A 100 -0.37 13.19 -25.87
N ILE A 101 -0.19 11.99 -25.32
CA ILE A 101 -1.06 11.40 -24.29
C ILE A 101 -0.70 12.00 -22.94
N ARG A 102 -1.68 12.41 -22.15
CA ARG A 102 -1.48 13.02 -20.83
C ARG A 102 -1.77 11.98 -19.75
N ILE A 103 -0.82 11.81 -18.84
CA ILE A 103 -0.88 10.77 -17.80
C ILE A 103 -0.87 11.39 -16.41
N ALA A 104 -1.79 10.94 -15.55
CA ALA A 104 -1.90 11.34 -14.16
C ALA A 104 -1.94 10.12 -13.22
N MET A 105 -1.61 10.38 -11.95
CA MET A 105 -1.68 9.40 -10.86
C MET A 105 -2.45 10.00 -9.70
N THR A 106 -3.29 9.20 -9.05
CA THR A 106 -4.02 9.56 -7.83
C THR A 106 -4.13 8.37 -6.87
N THR A 107 -3.78 8.54 -5.60
CA THR A 107 -3.70 7.41 -4.63
C THR A 107 -4.04 7.79 -3.19
N GLY A 108 -4.58 8.98 -2.95
CA GLY A 108 -4.59 9.58 -1.61
C GLY A 108 -5.96 10.06 -1.17
N ASP A 109 -6.23 11.33 -1.44
CA ASP A 109 -7.34 12.08 -0.84
C ASP A 109 -8.70 11.50 -1.25
N TYR A 110 -9.38 10.78 -0.35
CA TYR A 110 -10.67 10.17 -0.67
C TYR A 110 -11.81 11.18 -0.80
N ASP A 111 -11.63 12.42 -0.33
CA ASP A 111 -12.67 13.43 -0.31
C ASP A 111 -12.46 14.51 -1.36
N SER A 112 -12.37 14.09 -2.62
CA SER A 112 -12.17 15.01 -3.74
C SER A 112 -12.76 14.44 -5.02
N THR A 113 -13.45 15.30 -5.78
CA THR A 113 -13.92 15.02 -7.15
C THR A 113 -12.78 14.97 -8.17
N GLU A 114 -11.60 15.49 -7.82
CA GLU A 114 -10.41 15.56 -8.67
C GLU A 114 -10.70 15.94 -10.13
N GLU A 115 -11.50 17.00 -10.34
CA GLU A 115 -11.91 17.42 -11.69
C GLU A 115 -10.74 17.71 -12.63
N TRP A 116 -9.59 18.07 -12.06
CA TRP A 116 -8.34 18.27 -12.78
C TRP A 116 -7.88 17.02 -13.54
N LEU A 117 -8.32 15.81 -13.16
CA LEU A 117 -8.07 14.56 -13.90
C LEU A 117 -8.79 14.51 -15.25
N GLY A 118 -9.85 15.31 -15.43
CA GLY A 118 -10.61 15.37 -16.68
C GLY A 118 -9.78 15.79 -17.90
N LYS A 119 -8.64 16.47 -17.68
CA LYS A 119 -7.67 16.84 -18.71
C LYS A 119 -6.60 15.76 -18.98
N TYR A 120 -6.73 14.55 -18.43
CA TYR A 120 -5.81 13.46 -18.66
C TYR A 120 -6.50 12.31 -19.39
N ASP A 121 -5.71 11.55 -20.14
CA ASP A 121 -6.19 10.48 -21.00
C ASP A 121 -5.95 9.11 -20.33
N ILE A 122 -4.90 9.00 -19.51
CA ILE A 122 -4.61 7.83 -18.67
C ILE A 122 -4.56 8.25 -17.20
N ILE A 123 -5.32 7.55 -16.36
CA ILE A 123 -5.40 7.78 -14.92
C ILE A 123 -4.97 6.50 -14.19
N ILE A 124 -3.89 6.57 -13.43
CA ILE A 124 -3.41 5.46 -12.59
C ILE A 124 -3.93 5.68 -11.16
N ALA A 125 -4.67 4.71 -10.63
CA ALA A 125 -5.27 4.84 -9.30
C ALA A 125 -5.24 3.52 -8.52
N THR A 126 -5.30 3.60 -7.19
CA THR A 126 -5.64 2.41 -6.39
C THR A 126 -7.13 2.09 -6.51
N SER A 127 -7.52 0.83 -6.30
CA SER A 127 -8.93 0.43 -6.32
C SER A 127 -9.77 1.29 -5.37
N GLU A 128 -9.31 1.51 -4.14
CA GLU A 128 -10.01 2.30 -3.13
C GLU A 128 -10.16 3.77 -3.55
N LYS A 129 -9.11 4.36 -4.15
CA LYS A 129 -9.17 5.74 -4.64
C LYS A 129 -10.14 5.87 -5.82
N PHE A 130 -10.17 4.89 -6.71
CA PHE A 130 -11.10 4.90 -7.83
C PHE A 130 -12.56 4.66 -7.40
N ASP A 131 -12.81 3.78 -6.44
CA ASP A 131 -14.14 3.62 -5.83
C ASP A 131 -14.61 4.93 -5.17
N SER A 132 -13.73 5.62 -4.44
CA SER A 132 -14.01 6.98 -3.94
C SER A 132 -14.39 7.96 -5.06
N LEU A 133 -13.66 7.99 -6.17
CA LEU A 133 -13.97 8.88 -7.31
C LEU A 133 -15.34 8.56 -7.95
N LEU A 134 -15.69 7.26 -8.04
CA LEU A 134 -17.00 6.78 -8.48
C LEU A 134 -18.11 7.30 -7.55
N ARG A 135 -17.90 7.25 -6.23
CA ARG A 135 -18.85 7.79 -5.25
C ARG A 135 -19.02 9.31 -5.38
N HIS A 136 -17.95 10.04 -5.66
CA HIS A 136 -18.01 11.50 -5.89
C HIS A 136 -18.63 11.90 -7.23
N LYS A 137 -19.05 10.94 -8.08
CA LYS A 137 -19.65 11.19 -9.40
C LYS A 137 -18.80 12.13 -10.27
N SER A 138 -17.48 11.95 -10.21
CA SER A 138 -16.51 12.81 -10.90
C SER A 138 -16.88 12.92 -12.39
N PRO A 139 -17.03 14.13 -12.98
CA PRO A 139 -17.66 14.29 -14.29
C PRO A 139 -17.00 13.54 -15.46
N TRP A 140 -15.70 13.26 -15.34
CA TRP A 140 -14.89 12.57 -16.35
C TRP A 140 -15.08 11.05 -16.36
N ILE A 141 -15.77 10.46 -15.37
CA ILE A 141 -15.99 9.01 -15.27
C ILE A 141 -16.79 8.47 -16.46
N LYS A 142 -17.73 9.27 -16.97
CA LYS A 142 -18.51 8.93 -18.17
C LYS A 142 -17.65 8.83 -19.45
N ASP A 143 -16.45 9.39 -19.45
CA ASP A 143 -15.53 9.36 -20.59
C ASP A 143 -14.60 8.13 -20.54
N ILE A 144 -14.70 7.30 -19.49
CA ILE A 144 -13.90 6.08 -19.35
C ILE A 144 -14.42 5.04 -20.33
N ASN A 145 -13.53 4.54 -21.18
CA ASN A 145 -13.85 3.49 -22.14
C ASN A 145 -13.03 2.20 -21.93
N LEU A 146 -12.02 2.23 -21.07
CA LEU A 146 -11.21 1.07 -20.69
C LEU A 146 -10.79 1.15 -19.22
N VAL A 147 -10.92 0.01 -18.53
CA VAL A 147 -10.44 -0.20 -17.17
C VAL A 147 -9.52 -1.40 -17.16
N ILE A 148 -8.30 -1.21 -16.65
CA ILE A 148 -7.32 -2.27 -16.50
C ILE A 148 -7.22 -2.58 -15.00
N ALA A 149 -7.57 -3.80 -14.61
CA ALA A 149 -7.42 -4.30 -13.25
C ALA A 149 -6.12 -5.09 -13.13
N ASP A 150 -5.05 -4.44 -12.65
CA ASP A 150 -3.79 -5.12 -12.38
C ASP A 150 -3.87 -5.95 -11.10
N GLU A 151 -3.28 -7.14 -11.12
CA GLU A 151 -3.39 -8.15 -10.08
C GLU A 151 -4.84 -8.48 -9.69
N ILE A 152 -5.70 -8.72 -10.68
CA ILE A 152 -7.14 -9.02 -10.50
C ILE A 152 -7.41 -10.23 -9.59
N HIS A 153 -6.45 -11.12 -9.40
CA HIS A 153 -6.55 -12.19 -8.40
C HIS A 153 -6.79 -11.70 -6.96
N LEU A 154 -6.56 -10.41 -6.69
CA LEU A 154 -6.94 -9.78 -5.44
C LEU A 154 -8.45 -9.73 -5.18
N LEU A 155 -9.29 -10.10 -6.14
CA LEU A 155 -10.70 -10.44 -5.88
C LEU A 155 -10.86 -11.45 -4.74
N GLY A 156 -9.92 -12.39 -4.60
CA GLY A 156 -9.87 -13.36 -3.50
C GLY A 156 -9.27 -12.83 -2.20
N SER A 157 -8.94 -11.54 -2.11
CA SER A 157 -8.33 -10.93 -0.91
C SER A 157 -9.42 -10.46 0.06
N TYR A 158 -9.29 -10.84 1.34
CA TYR A 158 -10.27 -10.51 2.38
C TYR A 158 -10.47 -9.00 2.58
N ASP A 159 -9.39 -8.21 2.45
CA ASP A 159 -9.41 -6.77 2.76
C ASP A 159 -9.80 -5.90 1.56
N ARG A 160 -9.43 -6.31 0.33
CA ARG A 160 -9.53 -5.48 -0.89
C ARG A 160 -10.40 -6.06 -1.99
N GLY A 161 -10.74 -7.34 -1.92
CA GLY A 161 -11.43 -8.06 -2.98
C GLY A 161 -12.82 -7.51 -3.25
N ALA A 162 -13.58 -7.23 -2.20
CA ALA A 162 -14.93 -6.68 -2.31
C ALA A 162 -14.94 -5.33 -3.07
N THR A 163 -14.02 -4.42 -2.76
CA THR A 163 -13.90 -3.13 -3.46
C THR A 163 -13.63 -3.31 -4.95
N LEU A 164 -12.65 -4.17 -5.31
CA LEU A 164 -12.34 -4.43 -6.71
C LEU A 164 -13.53 -5.06 -7.45
N GLU A 165 -14.20 -6.02 -6.82
CA GLU A 165 -15.38 -6.67 -7.37
C GLU A 165 -16.51 -5.67 -7.67
N MET A 166 -16.77 -4.75 -6.75
CA MET A 166 -17.79 -3.71 -6.89
C MET A 166 -17.49 -2.73 -8.02
N ILE A 167 -16.23 -2.30 -8.15
CA ILE A 167 -15.79 -1.43 -9.26
C ILE A 167 -16.05 -2.12 -10.60
N LEU A 168 -15.63 -3.38 -10.74
CA LEU A 168 -15.77 -4.13 -11.98
C LEU A 168 -17.25 -4.39 -12.31
N ALA A 169 -18.06 -4.79 -11.31
CA ALA A 169 -19.50 -4.98 -11.50
C ALA A 169 -20.21 -3.69 -11.94
N HIS A 170 -19.75 -2.52 -11.46
CA HIS A 170 -20.30 -1.22 -11.84
C HIS A 170 -19.97 -0.80 -13.28
N LEU A 171 -18.88 -1.32 -13.85
CA LEU A 171 -18.32 -0.88 -15.13
C LEU A 171 -18.46 -1.91 -16.26
N ASP A 172 -18.92 -3.12 -15.95
CA ASP A 172 -19.07 -4.25 -16.87
C ASP A 172 -19.84 -3.90 -18.18
N ASP A 173 -20.83 -3.01 -18.09
CA ASP A 173 -21.64 -2.53 -19.22
C ASP A 173 -21.26 -1.12 -19.71
N LYS A 174 -20.23 -0.50 -19.13
CA LYS A 174 -19.87 0.92 -19.38
C LYS A 174 -18.50 1.08 -20.02
N ALA A 175 -17.58 0.16 -19.79
CA ALA A 175 -16.22 0.23 -20.30
C ALA A 175 -15.67 -1.16 -20.61
N GLN A 176 -14.71 -1.24 -21.52
CA GLN A 176 -13.92 -2.45 -21.73
C GLN A 176 -13.12 -2.77 -20.46
N ILE A 177 -13.04 -4.04 -20.08
CA ILE A 177 -12.30 -4.51 -18.90
C ILE A 177 -11.13 -5.41 -19.31
N LEU A 178 -9.96 -5.11 -18.75
CA LEU A 178 -8.74 -5.90 -18.91
C LEU A 178 -8.24 -6.39 -17.54
N GLY A 179 -8.40 -7.67 -17.25
CA GLY A 179 -7.94 -8.28 -15.99
C GLY A 179 -6.54 -8.86 -16.15
N LEU A 180 -5.55 -8.34 -15.42
CA LEU A 180 -4.19 -8.88 -15.41
C LEU A 180 -3.98 -9.70 -14.14
N SER A 181 -3.60 -10.97 -14.28
CA SER A 181 -3.45 -11.87 -13.13
C SER A 181 -2.17 -12.67 -13.19
N ALA A 182 -1.61 -13.02 -12.03
CA ALA A 182 -0.81 -14.24 -11.92
C ALA A 182 -1.68 -15.49 -12.19
N THR A 183 -1.07 -16.65 -12.42
CA THR A 183 -1.80 -17.91 -12.59
C THR A 183 -2.70 -18.18 -11.37
N VAL A 184 -3.99 -18.42 -11.59
CA VAL A 184 -4.99 -18.71 -10.54
C VAL A 184 -5.78 -19.96 -10.89
N GLY A 185 -6.37 -20.63 -9.89
CA GLY A 185 -6.99 -21.94 -10.07
C GLY A 185 -8.33 -21.96 -10.83
N ASN A 186 -8.92 -20.80 -11.10
CA ASN A 186 -10.22 -20.62 -11.76
C ASN A 186 -10.26 -19.32 -12.60
N ALA A 187 -9.22 -19.08 -13.41
CA ALA A 187 -9.16 -17.90 -14.28
C ALA A 187 -10.32 -17.89 -15.30
N GLU A 188 -10.77 -19.07 -15.70
CA GLU A 188 -11.95 -19.31 -16.54
C GLU A 188 -13.21 -18.70 -15.93
N GLU A 189 -13.45 -18.93 -14.64
CA GLU A 189 -14.64 -18.41 -13.94
C GLU A 189 -14.63 -16.88 -13.85
N VAL A 190 -13.46 -16.26 -13.71
CA VAL A 190 -13.31 -14.80 -13.74
C VAL A 190 -13.54 -14.27 -15.15
N ALA A 191 -13.04 -14.95 -16.18
CA ALA A 191 -13.26 -14.57 -17.57
C ALA A 191 -14.73 -14.70 -17.99
N GLU A 192 -15.41 -15.77 -17.58
CA GLU A 192 -16.85 -15.97 -17.80
C GLU A 192 -17.67 -14.86 -17.13
N TRP A 193 -17.36 -14.51 -15.89
CA TRP A 193 -18.03 -13.41 -15.18
C TRP A 193 -17.91 -12.07 -15.91
N LEU A 194 -16.71 -11.75 -16.42
CA LEU A 194 -16.43 -10.50 -17.13
C LEU A 194 -16.74 -10.56 -18.64
N ASN A 195 -17.36 -11.65 -19.11
CA ASN A 195 -17.58 -11.91 -20.55
C ASN A 195 -16.32 -11.65 -21.41
N ALA A 196 -15.19 -12.16 -20.94
CA ALA A 196 -13.86 -11.87 -21.46
C ALA A 196 -13.28 -13.05 -22.23
N ASP A 197 -12.45 -12.75 -23.24
CA ASP A 197 -11.50 -13.74 -23.74
C ASP A 197 -10.52 -14.11 -22.62
N LEU A 198 -10.03 -15.35 -22.62
CA LEU A 198 -9.06 -15.83 -21.65
C LEU A 198 -7.77 -16.23 -22.33
N VAL A 199 -6.65 -15.70 -21.84
CA VAL A 199 -5.32 -16.18 -22.20
C VAL A 199 -4.61 -16.66 -20.94
N MET A 200 -4.33 -17.95 -20.92
CA MET A 200 -3.54 -18.61 -19.88
C MET A 200 -2.25 -19.15 -20.49
N SER A 201 -1.14 -18.98 -19.76
CA SER A 201 0.14 -19.53 -20.16
C SER A 201 1.09 -19.65 -18.99
N GLU A 202 1.85 -20.74 -18.94
CA GLU A 202 2.96 -20.94 -18.00
C GLU A 202 4.31 -20.47 -18.57
N TRP A 203 4.31 -19.93 -19.79
CA TRP A 203 5.54 -19.49 -20.45
C TRP A 203 6.22 -18.38 -19.65
N ARG A 204 7.56 -18.42 -19.59
CA ARG A 204 8.41 -17.43 -18.92
C ARG A 204 9.67 -17.13 -19.75
N PRO A 205 10.23 -15.92 -19.66
CA PRO A 205 11.45 -15.57 -20.38
C PRO A 205 12.71 -16.25 -19.84
N VAL A 206 12.73 -16.58 -18.55
CA VAL A 206 13.80 -17.30 -17.88
C VAL A 206 13.20 -18.57 -17.29
N ALA A 207 13.84 -19.71 -17.59
CA ALA A 207 13.44 -21.01 -17.05
C ALA A 207 13.46 -20.97 -15.52
N LEU A 208 12.46 -21.58 -14.88
CA LEU A 208 12.39 -21.67 -13.42
C LEU A 208 12.59 -23.12 -13.03
N ARG A 209 13.60 -23.38 -12.20
CA ARG A 209 13.81 -24.68 -11.56
C ARG A 209 13.37 -24.61 -10.10
N LYS A 210 12.45 -25.49 -9.70
CA LYS A 210 11.84 -25.51 -8.36
C LYS A 210 12.33 -26.71 -7.57
N GLY A 211 12.58 -26.52 -6.28
CA GLY A 211 13.04 -27.60 -5.40
C GLY A 211 12.67 -27.42 -3.94
N VAL A 212 12.87 -28.48 -3.17
CA VAL A 212 12.68 -28.52 -1.71
C VAL A 212 13.99 -28.95 -1.07
N PHE A 213 14.47 -28.16 -0.12
CA PHE A 213 15.69 -28.44 0.64
C PHE A 213 15.35 -29.03 2.02
N TYR A 214 16.02 -30.11 2.38
CA TYR A 214 15.87 -30.76 3.68
C TYR A 214 17.18 -31.45 4.09
N HIS A 215 17.68 -31.10 5.28
CA HIS A 215 18.87 -31.71 5.90
C HIS A 215 20.11 -31.92 4.99
N GLY A 216 20.40 -30.96 4.10
CA GLY A 216 21.58 -31.03 3.21
C GLY A 216 21.30 -31.68 1.86
N GLU A 217 20.07 -32.09 1.59
CA GLU A 217 19.64 -32.58 0.29
C GLU A 217 18.62 -31.61 -0.32
N LEU A 218 18.83 -31.28 -1.59
CA LEU A 218 17.96 -30.44 -2.41
C LEU A 218 17.29 -31.31 -3.46
N PHE A 219 16.00 -31.58 -3.26
CA PHE A 219 15.15 -32.36 -4.15
C PHE A 219 14.54 -31.44 -5.20
N TRP A 220 14.85 -31.65 -6.47
CA TRP A 220 14.33 -30.86 -7.58
C TRP A 220 13.03 -31.47 -8.13
N GLU A 221 12.24 -30.65 -8.83
CA GLU A 221 10.98 -31.09 -9.47
C GLU A 221 11.18 -32.15 -10.57
N ASP A 222 12.38 -32.23 -11.15
CA ASP A 222 12.79 -33.25 -12.12
C ASP A 222 13.18 -34.60 -11.48
N GLY A 223 13.14 -34.69 -10.15
CA GLY A 223 13.52 -35.88 -9.37
C GLY A 223 15.01 -35.98 -9.06
N SER A 224 15.85 -35.09 -9.57
CA SER A 224 17.27 -35.05 -9.23
C SER A 224 17.50 -34.51 -7.82
N ILE A 225 18.60 -34.93 -7.20
CA ILE A 225 18.98 -34.55 -5.83
C ILE A 225 20.38 -33.96 -5.85
N GLU A 226 20.54 -32.76 -5.31
CA GLU A 226 21.84 -32.13 -5.08
C GLU A 226 22.18 -32.08 -3.59
N ARG A 227 23.45 -32.24 -3.25
CA ARG A 227 23.92 -32.19 -1.86
C ARG A 227 24.56 -30.87 -1.52
N PHE A 228 24.17 -30.31 -0.38
CA PHE A 228 24.69 -29.09 0.21
C PHE A 228 25.01 -29.33 1.70
N PRO A 229 25.80 -28.46 2.33
CA PRO A 229 25.87 -28.41 3.79
C PRO A 229 24.47 -28.33 4.41
N THR A 230 24.27 -28.95 5.58
CA THR A 230 22.95 -29.13 6.21
C THR A 230 22.19 -27.81 6.44
N GLN A 231 22.88 -26.69 6.63
CA GLN A 231 22.27 -25.39 6.85
C GLN A 231 21.82 -24.77 5.52
N TRP A 232 20.58 -24.26 5.47
CA TRP A 232 19.96 -23.74 4.25
C TRP A 232 20.68 -22.50 3.69
N ASP A 233 21.38 -21.75 4.53
CA ASP A 233 22.16 -20.57 4.12
C ASP A 233 23.35 -20.94 3.21
N SER A 234 23.73 -22.21 3.16
CA SER A 234 24.66 -22.73 2.16
C SER A 234 24.17 -22.52 0.73
N LEU A 235 22.84 -22.50 0.51
CA LEU A 235 22.22 -22.14 -0.76
C LEU A 235 22.45 -20.66 -1.09
N VAL A 236 22.43 -19.76 -0.10
CA VAL A 236 22.78 -18.35 -0.35
C VAL A 236 24.25 -18.24 -0.76
N ILE A 237 25.13 -18.91 -0.02
CA ILE A 237 26.57 -18.89 -0.26
C ILE A 237 26.91 -19.45 -1.65
N ASP A 238 26.26 -20.53 -2.08
CA ASP A 238 26.44 -21.10 -3.43
C ASP A 238 26.03 -20.11 -4.54
N ALA A 239 24.91 -19.38 -4.37
CA ALA A 239 24.52 -18.35 -5.33
C ALA A 239 25.57 -17.23 -5.42
N LEU A 240 26.10 -16.77 -4.28
CA LEU A 240 27.12 -15.73 -4.23
C LEU A 240 28.46 -16.17 -4.85
N LYS A 241 28.86 -17.42 -4.64
CA LYS A 241 30.05 -18.01 -5.30
C LYS A 241 29.95 -17.98 -6.83
N LYS A 242 28.73 -18.00 -7.37
CA LYS A 242 28.44 -17.87 -8.81
C LYS A 242 28.31 -16.41 -9.27
N GLY A 243 28.59 -15.44 -8.39
CA GLY A 243 28.40 -14.01 -8.67
C GLY A 243 26.93 -13.61 -8.81
N LYS A 244 26.01 -14.36 -8.21
CA LYS A 244 24.56 -14.17 -8.34
C LYS A 244 23.93 -13.68 -7.04
N GLN A 245 22.80 -12.98 -7.11
CA GLN A 245 22.07 -12.47 -5.95
C GLN A 245 21.00 -13.46 -5.46
N ALA A 246 20.61 -13.36 -4.19
CA ALA A 246 19.57 -14.19 -3.59
C ALA A 246 18.48 -13.36 -2.88
N LEU A 247 17.26 -13.86 -2.89
CA LEU A 247 16.12 -13.33 -2.16
C LEU A 247 15.57 -14.40 -1.21
N VAL A 248 15.43 -14.08 0.07
CA VAL A 248 15.00 -15.03 1.11
C VAL A 248 13.67 -14.55 1.71
N PHE A 249 12.61 -15.33 1.54
CA PHE A 249 11.32 -15.06 2.16
C PHE A 249 11.17 -15.76 3.52
N VAL A 250 10.73 -14.98 4.51
CA VAL A 250 10.44 -15.41 5.88
C VAL A 250 9.10 -14.84 6.33
N ASN A 251 8.46 -15.44 7.33
CA ASN A 251 7.07 -15.10 7.67
C ASN A 251 6.89 -13.89 8.61
N THR A 252 7.94 -13.42 9.29
CA THR A 252 7.85 -12.33 10.29
C THR A 252 8.96 -11.31 10.11
N ARG A 253 8.67 -10.05 10.47
CA ARG A 253 9.64 -8.93 10.42
C ARG A 253 10.90 -9.23 11.23
N ARG A 254 10.71 -9.66 12.48
CA ARG A 254 11.80 -10.10 13.37
C ARG A 254 12.66 -11.20 12.75
N SER A 255 12.05 -12.13 12.02
CA SER A 255 12.81 -13.17 11.31
C SER A 255 13.58 -12.59 10.13
N ALA A 256 13.03 -11.62 9.40
CA ALA A 256 13.73 -10.98 8.29
C ALA A 256 14.98 -10.26 8.79
N GLU A 257 14.85 -9.46 9.84
CA GLU A 257 15.97 -8.79 10.51
C GLU A 257 17.02 -9.79 11.02
N LYS A 258 16.59 -10.82 11.75
CA LYS A 258 17.49 -11.82 12.34
C LYS A 258 18.29 -12.55 11.26
N GLU A 259 17.63 -13.04 10.21
CA GLU A 259 18.31 -13.78 9.15
C GLU A 259 19.24 -12.88 8.33
N ALA A 260 18.88 -11.60 8.12
CA ALA A 260 19.78 -10.65 7.46
C ALA A 260 21.10 -10.51 8.22
N LEU A 261 21.04 -10.30 9.54
CA LEU A 261 22.22 -10.15 10.39
C LEU A 261 23.08 -11.42 10.42
N LEU A 262 22.45 -12.61 10.49
CA LEU A 262 23.16 -13.89 10.47
C LEU A 262 23.88 -14.12 9.13
N LEU A 263 23.22 -13.80 8.00
CA LEU A 263 23.82 -13.90 6.67
C LEU A 263 24.94 -12.88 6.47
N ALA A 264 24.77 -11.67 6.99
CA ALA A 264 25.74 -10.58 6.86
C ALA A 264 27.15 -10.99 7.33
N GLY A 265 27.24 -11.70 8.46
CA GLY A 265 28.52 -12.22 8.97
C GLY A 265 29.16 -13.31 8.09
N LYS A 266 28.38 -14.01 7.26
CA LYS A 266 28.86 -15.12 6.41
C LYS A 266 29.20 -14.69 4.99
N ILE A 267 28.60 -13.60 4.52
CA ILE A 267 28.69 -13.19 3.11
C ILE A 267 29.59 -11.98 2.86
N GLN A 268 30.00 -11.23 3.88
CA GLN A 268 30.84 -10.04 3.71
C GLN A 268 32.09 -10.30 2.83
N ARG A 269 32.68 -11.49 2.94
CA ARG A 269 33.83 -11.94 2.12
C ARG A 269 33.60 -11.96 0.61
N PHE A 270 32.36 -11.87 0.14
CA PHE A 270 32.01 -11.82 -1.29
C PHE A 270 31.91 -10.38 -1.82
N LEU A 271 32.11 -9.37 -0.97
CA LEU A 271 32.12 -7.97 -1.38
C LEU A 271 33.51 -7.52 -1.80
N THR A 272 33.54 -6.65 -2.80
CA THR A 272 34.73 -5.87 -3.16
C THR A 272 34.83 -4.63 -2.28
N LYS A 273 36.05 -4.12 -2.05
CA LYS A 273 36.26 -2.88 -1.27
C LYS A 273 35.45 -1.66 -1.79
N PRO A 274 35.29 -1.44 -3.11
CA PRO A 274 34.42 -0.38 -3.63
C PRO A 274 32.94 -0.56 -3.24
N GLU A 275 32.43 -1.80 -3.26
CA GLU A 275 31.06 -2.10 -2.84
C GLU A 275 30.86 -1.83 -1.36
N GLU A 276 31.80 -2.27 -0.50
CA GLU A 276 31.75 -1.98 0.94
C GLU A 276 31.71 -0.47 1.23
N ARG A 277 32.51 0.33 0.51
CA ARG A 277 32.51 1.79 0.67
C ARG A 277 31.18 2.42 0.28
N LYS A 278 30.59 1.98 -0.85
CA LYS A 278 29.28 2.48 -1.29
C LYS A 278 28.17 2.09 -0.31
N LEU A 279 28.16 0.82 0.14
CA LEU A 279 27.20 0.34 1.14
C LEU A 279 27.31 1.10 2.46
N LYS A 280 28.53 1.42 2.89
CA LYS A 280 28.76 2.25 4.07
C LYS A 280 28.20 3.67 3.90
N GLN A 281 28.41 4.30 2.74
CA GLN A 281 27.84 5.61 2.44
C GLN A 281 26.30 5.59 2.46
N LEU A 282 25.68 4.55 1.91
CA LEU A 282 24.22 4.36 1.97
C LEU A 282 23.76 4.19 3.42
N ALA A 283 24.44 3.36 4.22
CA ALA A 283 24.12 3.14 5.62
C ALA A 283 24.26 4.42 6.47
N ASP A 284 25.30 5.22 6.23
CA ASP A 284 25.53 6.49 6.92
C ASP A 284 24.43 7.53 6.60
N GLY A 285 23.77 7.41 5.44
CA GLY A 285 22.65 8.26 5.02
C GLY A 285 21.29 7.89 5.63
N LEU A 286 21.16 6.74 6.30
CA LEU A 286 19.90 6.35 6.94
C LEU A 286 19.74 7.03 8.31
N ASP A 287 18.51 7.35 8.68
CA ASP A 287 18.20 7.85 10.03
C ASP A 287 18.53 6.81 11.11
N THR A 288 18.83 7.28 12.32
CA THR A 288 19.13 6.39 13.46
C THR A 288 17.85 6.07 14.23
N THR A 289 17.28 4.91 13.93
CA THR A 289 16.16 4.28 14.66
C THR A 289 16.56 2.86 15.08
N PRO A 290 15.86 2.22 16.02
CA PRO A 290 16.18 0.84 16.44
C PRO A 290 16.21 -0.14 15.26
N THR A 291 15.25 -0.02 14.33
CA THR A 291 15.17 -0.84 13.12
C THR A 291 16.30 -0.48 12.14
N ASN A 292 16.56 0.82 11.93
CA ASN A 292 17.62 1.25 11.00
C ASN A 292 19.03 0.91 11.51
N GLN A 293 19.26 0.81 12.82
CA GLN A 293 20.56 0.35 13.34
C GLN A 293 20.88 -1.08 12.88
N LYS A 294 19.91 -1.99 12.98
CA LYS A 294 20.06 -3.36 12.44
C LYS A 294 20.23 -3.34 10.93
N LEU A 295 19.48 -2.48 10.23
CA LEU A 295 19.60 -2.35 8.78
C LEU A 295 20.99 -1.87 8.38
N LYS A 296 21.54 -0.85 9.03
CA LYS A 296 22.91 -0.35 8.81
C LYS A 296 23.94 -1.45 9.02
N GLU A 297 23.81 -2.24 10.08
CA GLU A 297 24.71 -3.36 10.36
C GLU A 297 24.70 -4.41 9.25
N ALA A 298 23.51 -4.83 8.79
CA ALA A 298 23.39 -5.78 7.69
C ALA A 298 23.89 -5.18 6.36
N LEU A 299 23.50 -3.92 6.07
CA LEU A 299 23.70 -3.25 4.79
C LEU A 299 25.18 -3.07 4.48
N THR A 300 25.98 -2.65 5.48
CA THR A 300 27.45 -2.51 5.34
C THR A 300 28.16 -3.81 4.92
N LYS A 301 27.50 -4.96 5.10
CA LYS A 301 28.00 -6.30 4.76
C LYS A 301 27.27 -6.91 3.56
N GLY A 302 26.50 -6.10 2.82
CA GLY A 302 25.87 -6.49 1.54
C GLY A 302 24.57 -7.27 1.68
N VAL A 303 23.95 -7.25 2.87
CA VAL A 303 22.64 -7.85 3.14
C VAL A 303 21.66 -6.76 3.56
N ALA A 304 20.40 -6.85 3.15
CA ALA A 304 19.35 -6.02 3.73
C ALA A 304 18.15 -6.88 4.13
N PHE A 305 17.31 -6.36 5.01
CA PHE A 305 15.97 -6.91 5.24
C PHE A 305 14.90 -5.98 4.69
N HIS A 306 13.75 -6.51 4.29
CA HIS A 306 12.64 -5.73 3.71
C HIS A 306 11.28 -6.16 4.28
N HIS A 307 10.57 -5.20 4.88
CA HIS A 307 9.22 -5.39 5.40
C HIS A 307 8.49 -4.06 5.60
N ALA A 308 7.17 -4.12 5.83
CA ALA A 308 6.31 -2.96 6.02
C ALA A 308 6.72 -2.00 7.17
N GLY A 309 7.46 -2.50 8.18
CA GLY A 309 8.00 -1.66 9.26
C GLY A 309 9.08 -0.65 8.83
N LEU A 310 9.73 -0.84 7.68
CA LEU A 310 10.69 0.14 7.15
C LEU A 310 9.97 1.37 6.57
N GLY A 311 10.59 2.54 6.68
CA GLY A 311 10.10 3.74 6.00
C GLY A 311 10.18 3.62 4.47
N ARG A 312 9.54 4.55 3.76
CA ARG A 312 9.51 4.56 2.29
C ARG A 312 10.89 4.84 1.71
N THR A 313 11.65 5.74 2.33
CA THR A 313 13.01 6.10 1.93
C THR A 313 13.94 4.90 2.04
N GLU A 314 13.91 4.18 3.16
CA GLU A 314 14.70 2.97 3.39
C GLU A 314 14.38 1.90 2.34
N ARG A 315 13.08 1.65 2.09
CA ARG A 315 12.64 0.67 1.09
C ARG A 315 13.16 1.00 -0.31
N SER A 316 13.04 2.25 -0.75
CA SER A 316 13.56 2.70 -2.05
C SER A 316 15.08 2.49 -2.16
N ILE A 317 15.84 2.87 -1.12
CA ILE A 317 17.31 2.69 -1.11
C ILE A 317 17.68 1.21 -1.24
N ILE A 318 17.00 0.33 -0.52
CA ILE A 318 17.25 -1.12 -0.57
C ILE A 318 16.90 -1.68 -1.95
N GLU A 319 15.76 -1.28 -2.51
CA GLU A 319 15.27 -1.74 -3.81
C GLU A 319 16.23 -1.33 -4.95
N ASP A 320 16.67 -0.07 -4.93
CA ASP A 320 17.60 0.45 -5.93
C ASP A 320 18.99 -0.19 -5.80
N ALA A 321 19.53 -0.27 -4.58
CA ALA A 321 20.83 -0.88 -4.35
C ALA A 321 20.85 -2.40 -4.65
N PHE A 322 19.73 -3.09 -4.52
CA PHE A 322 19.61 -4.48 -4.96
C PHE A 322 19.53 -4.60 -6.47
N ARG A 323 18.77 -3.74 -7.14
CA ARG A 323 18.68 -3.71 -8.62
C ARG A 323 20.04 -3.43 -9.27
N GLU A 324 20.85 -2.58 -8.65
CA GLU A 324 22.23 -2.26 -9.07
C GLU A 324 23.25 -3.37 -8.74
N GLY A 325 22.85 -4.44 -8.06
CA GLY A 325 23.74 -5.53 -7.68
C GLY A 325 24.65 -5.23 -6.49
N LEU A 326 24.47 -4.08 -5.83
CA LEU A 326 25.28 -3.67 -4.68
C LEU A 326 24.91 -4.49 -3.43
N ILE A 327 23.60 -4.61 -3.15
CA ILE A 327 23.09 -5.55 -2.15
C ILE A 327 23.06 -6.95 -2.77
N LYS A 328 23.66 -7.92 -2.09
CA LYS A 328 23.80 -9.29 -2.59
C LYS A 328 22.64 -10.18 -2.18
N VAL A 329 22.07 -9.92 -1.00
CA VAL A 329 20.98 -10.71 -0.43
C VAL A 329 19.95 -9.81 0.22
N ILE A 330 18.67 -10.07 -0.04
CA ILE A 330 17.56 -9.50 0.73
C ILE A 330 16.86 -10.61 1.50
N THR A 331 16.59 -10.40 2.79
CA THR A 331 15.64 -11.19 3.58
C THR A 331 14.33 -10.40 3.71
N ALA A 332 13.21 -10.94 3.23
CA ALA A 332 11.97 -10.19 3.16
C ALA A 332 10.77 -10.95 3.73
N THR A 333 9.79 -10.19 4.21
CA THR A 333 8.44 -10.72 4.40
C THR A 333 7.70 -10.82 3.07
N PRO A 334 6.61 -11.61 2.96
CA PRO A 334 5.84 -11.74 1.73
C PRO A 334 5.30 -10.42 1.18
N THR A 335 5.26 -9.35 1.97
CA THR A 335 4.88 -8.00 1.48
C THR A 335 5.74 -7.53 0.31
N LEU A 336 6.99 -7.99 0.18
CA LEU A 336 7.82 -7.70 -0.98
C LEU A 336 7.42 -8.52 -2.22
N SER A 337 6.74 -9.67 -2.06
CA SER A 337 6.33 -10.50 -3.19
C SER A 337 5.27 -9.81 -4.07
N ALA A 338 4.50 -8.90 -3.47
CA ALA A 338 3.53 -8.04 -4.13
C ALA A 338 4.11 -6.62 -4.31
N GLY A 339 4.27 -6.19 -5.56
CA GLY A 339 4.30 -4.75 -5.85
C GLY A 339 5.63 -4.02 -5.98
N VAL A 340 6.75 -4.73 -6.11
CA VAL A 340 8.02 -4.15 -6.61
C VAL A 340 8.72 -5.17 -7.51
N ASN A 341 9.19 -4.76 -8.69
CA ASN A 341 9.94 -5.64 -9.58
C ASN A 341 11.41 -5.85 -9.12
N LEU A 342 11.63 -6.85 -8.26
CA LEU A 342 12.96 -7.26 -7.77
C LEU A 342 13.23 -8.74 -8.01
N PRO A 343 13.66 -9.15 -9.22
CA PRO A 343 14.07 -10.51 -9.48
C PRO A 343 15.46 -10.81 -8.91
N ALA A 344 15.69 -12.05 -8.50
CA ALA A 344 16.98 -12.56 -8.02
C ALA A 344 17.28 -13.89 -8.71
N TYR A 345 18.55 -14.29 -8.83
CA TYR A 345 18.88 -15.60 -9.42
C TYR A 345 18.25 -16.73 -8.59
N ARG A 346 18.41 -16.68 -7.27
CA ARG A 346 17.88 -17.69 -6.34
C ARG A 346 16.88 -17.07 -5.38
N VAL A 347 15.69 -17.66 -5.31
CA VAL A 347 14.68 -17.37 -4.29
C VAL A 347 14.63 -18.52 -3.30
N ILE A 348 14.68 -18.21 -2.02
CA ILE A 348 14.60 -19.18 -0.93
C ILE A 348 13.37 -18.85 -0.09
N ILE A 349 12.48 -19.81 0.08
CA ILE A 349 11.27 -19.69 0.89
C ILE A 349 11.52 -20.46 2.18
N ARG A 350 11.95 -19.73 3.22
CA ARG A 350 12.34 -20.35 4.50
C ARG A 350 11.15 -20.84 5.31
N ASP A 351 10.01 -20.16 5.18
CA ASP A 351 8.80 -20.42 5.95
C ASP A 351 7.62 -20.61 5.01
N THR A 352 6.90 -21.72 5.15
CA THR A 352 5.67 -22.05 4.40
C THR A 352 4.40 -21.91 5.23
N LYS A 353 4.54 -21.46 6.49
CA LYS A 353 3.44 -21.25 7.44
C LYS A 353 3.51 -19.86 8.06
N ARG A 354 2.35 -19.28 8.34
CA ARG A 354 2.21 -18.00 9.04
C ARG A 354 1.17 -18.11 10.16
N TYR A 355 1.28 -17.22 11.15
CA TYR A 355 0.30 -17.15 12.22
C TYR A 355 -0.90 -16.30 11.76
N SER A 356 -2.11 -16.83 11.95
CA SER A 356 -3.39 -16.17 11.71
C SER A 356 -4.16 -16.02 13.02
N ASN A 357 -5.32 -15.38 12.98
CA ASN A 357 -6.22 -15.27 14.14
C ASN A 357 -6.65 -16.64 14.69
N PHE A 358 -6.64 -17.68 13.85
CA PHE A 358 -7.02 -19.05 14.20
C PHE A 358 -5.82 -19.96 14.48
N GLY A 359 -4.61 -19.40 14.55
CA GLY A 359 -3.36 -20.13 14.77
C GLY A 359 -2.50 -20.27 13.51
N TRP A 360 -1.60 -21.25 13.51
CA TRP A 360 -0.68 -21.50 12.38
C TRP A 360 -1.43 -22.05 11.18
N VAL A 361 -1.29 -21.38 10.04
CA VAL A 361 -1.87 -21.79 8.76
C VAL A 361 -0.79 -21.84 7.70
N ASP A 362 -0.99 -22.70 6.71
CA ASP A 362 -0.17 -22.74 5.51
C ASP A 362 -0.31 -21.42 4.73
N ILE A 363 0.79 -20.95 4.14
CA ILE A 363 0.75 -19.86 3.18
C ILE A 363 0.04 -20.36 1.91
N PRO A 364 -0.85 -19.58 1.29
CA PRO A 364 -1.50 -19.99 0.04
C PRO A 364 -0.49 -20.34 -1.07
N VAL A 365 -0.81 -21.35 -1.87
CA VAL A 365 0.01 -21.79 -3.01
C VAL A 365 0.25 -20.63 -3.98
N LEU A 366 -0.77 -19.81 -4.25
CA LEU A 366 -0.63 -18.61 -5.08
C LEU A 366 0.48 -17.67 -4.59
N GLU A 367 0.51 -17.38 -3.29
CA GLU A 367 1.48 -16.47 -2.68
C GLU A 367 2.91 -17.05 -2.72
N ILE A 368 3.04 -18.36 -2.49
CA ILE A 368 4.31 -19.08 -2.64
C ILE A 368 4.80 -19.05 -4.09
N GLN A 369 3.91 -19.29 -5.07
CA GLN A 369 4.28 -19.22 -6.48
C GLN A 369 4.65 -17.80 -6.94
N GLN A 370 4.03 -16.76 -6.37
CA GLN A 370 4.46 -15.38 -6.59
C GLN A 370 5.88 -15.12 -6.09
N MET A 371 6.26 -15.69 -4.94
CA MET A 371 7.64 -15.64 -4.46
C MET A 371 8.59 -16.37 -5.43
N MET A 372 8.26 -17.60 -5.83
CA MET A 372 9.06 -18.37 -6.81
C MET A 372 9.18 -17.64 -8.16
N GLY A 373 8.15 -16.89 -8.54
CA GLY A 373 8.11 -16.05 -9.74
C GLY A 373 9.24 -15.02 -9.83
N ARG A 374 9.83 -14.65 -8.70
CA ARG A 374 10.95 -13.70 -8.61
C ARG A 374 12.31 -14.33 -8.88
N ALA A 375 12.39 -15.65 -9.03
CA ALA A 375 13.64 -16.30 -9.37
C ALA A 375 13.93 -16.18 -10.88
N GLY A 376 15.17 -15.86 -11.21
CA GLY A 376 15.68 -15.62 -12.56
C GLY A 376 15.56 -14.16 -12.97
N ARG A 377 16.71 -13.48 -13.17
CA ARG A 377 16.75 -12.10 -13.68
C ARG A 377 16.81 -12.11 -15.20
N PRO A 378 15.82 -11.51 -15.89
CA PRO A 378 15.89 -11.31 -17.33
C PRO A 378 17.20 -10.61 -17.72
N LYS A 379 17.83 -11.02 -18.81
CA LYS A 379 19.14 -10.56 -19.33
C LYS A 379 20.40 -11.05 -18.59
N TYR A 380 20.30 -11.53 -17.34
CA TYR A 380 21.48 -11.94 -16.55
C TYR A 380 21.55 -13.45 -16.28
N ASP A 381 20.40 -14.11 -16.22
CA ASP A 381 20.29 -15.50 -15.83
C ASP A 381 19.60 -16.31 -16.94
N ILE A 382 20.13 -17.49 -17.25
CA ILE A 382 19.51 -18.47 -18.18
C ILE A 382 18.43 -19.30 -17.49
N GLU A 383 18.60 -19.50 -16.18
CA GLU A 383 17.71 -20.24 -15.29
C GLU A 383 17.68 -19.50 -13.94
N GLY A 384 16.49 -19.42 -13.35
CA GLY A 384 16.26 -19.02 -11.96
C GLY A 384 15.92 -20.22 -11.09
N GLN A 385 16.29 -20.17 -9.81
CA GLN A 385 16.06 -21.27 -8.87
C GLN A 385 15.18 -20.85 -7.70
N ALA A 386 14.08 -21.55 -7.47
CA ALA A 386 13.20 -21.31 -6.34
C ALA A 386 13.17 -22.53 -5.41
N ILE A 387 13.55 -22.32 -4.14
CA ILE A 387 13.80 -23.41 -3.20
C ILE A 387 12.97 -23.20 -1.93
N ILE A 388 12.15 -24.18 -1.57
CA ILE A 388 11.44 -24.22 -0.29
C ILE A 388 12.31 -24.91 0.75
N ILE A 389 12.38 -24.38 1.97
CA ILE A 389 13.06 -25.02 3.09
C ILE A 389 12.06 -25.84 3.90
N ALA A 390 12.22 -27.16 3.91
CA ALA A 390 11.49 -28.05 4.80
C ALA A 390 12.12 -28.01 6.20
N LYS A 391 11.30 -27.91 7.26
CA LYS A 391 11.79 -27.93 8.65
C LYS A 391 11.39 -29.21 9.35
N THR A 392 10.09 -29.44 9.45
CA THR A 392 9.51 -30.65 10.06
C THR A 392 8.61 -31.39 9.08
N GLU A 393 8.19 -30.71 8.01
CA GLU A 393 7.42 -31.27 6.91
C GLU A 393 8.27 -32.25 6.09
N LYS A 394 7.62 -33.27 5.52
CA LYS A 394 8.28 -34.14 4.54
C LYS A 394 8.52 -33.35 3.24
N PRO A 395 9.69 -33.48 2.60
CA PRO A 395 9.97 -32.79 1.34
C PRO A 395 8.95 -33.09 0.25
N GLU A 396 8.49 -34.34 0.18
CA GLU A 396 7.46 -34.80 -0.77
C GLU A 396 6.13 -34.06 -0.62
N ASP A 397 5.70 -33.77 0.62
CA ASP A 397 4.46 -33.06 0.88
C ASP A 397 4.53 -31.60 0.38
N LEU A 398 5.68 -30.94 0.62
CA LEU A 398 5.92 -29.58 0.15
C LEU A 398 6.07 -29.53 -1.38
N MET A 399 6.74 -30.51 -1.97
CA MET A 399 6.87 -30.67 -3.42
C MET A 399 5.48 -30.82 -4.07
N LYS A 400 4.67 -31.75 -3.54
CA LYS A 400 3.31 -31.99 -4.04
C LYS A 400 2.41 -30.76 -3.89
N ARG A 401 2.47 -30.06 -2.75
CA ARG A 401 1.60 -28.92 -2.48
C ARG A 401 1.98 -27.65 -3.25
N TYR A 402 3.25 -27.27 -3.20
CA TYR A 402 3.67 -25.93 -3.65
C TYR A 402 4.36 -25.92 -5.00
N VAL A 403 5.10 -26.98 -5.34
CA VAL A 403 5.86 -27.05 -6.59
C VAL A 403 5.00 -27.60 -7.72
N LEU A 404 4.34 -28.74 -7.46
CA LEU A 404 3.48 -29.45 -8.42
C LEU A 404 1.99 -29.10 -8.26
N GLY A 405 1.62 -28.49 -7.13
CA GLY A 405 0.23 -28.13 -6.85
C GLY A 405 -0.25 -26.92 -7.65
N LYS A 406 -1.55 -26.89 -7.92
CA LYS A 406 -2.20 -25.74 -8.57
C LYS A 406 -2.55 -24.67 -7.52
N PRO A 407 -2.51 -23.38 -7.88
CA PRO A 407 -3.02 -22.30 -7.04
C PRO A 407 -4.46 -22.56 -6.59
N GLU A 408 -4.82 -22.05 -5.41
CA GLU A 408 -6.19 -22.07 -4.93
C GLU A 408 -7.14 -21.35 -5.89
N LYS A 409 -8.42 -21.74 -5.84
CA LYS A 409 -9.49 -20.98 -6.50
C LYS A 409 -9.70 -19.66 -5.78
N LEU A 410 -9.97 -18.62 -6.55
CA LEU A 410 -10.44 -17.33 -6.07
C LEU A 410 -11.89 -17.46 -5.65
N PHE A 411 -12.22 -16.93 -4.48
CA PHE A 411 -13.59 -16.79 -4.02
C PHE A 411 -13.88 -15.33 -3.74
N SER A 412 -15.06 -14.85 -4.15
CA SER A 412 -15.54 -13.52 -3.79
C SER A 412 -15.54 -13.34 -2.26
N MET A 413 -15.00 -12.21 -1.83
CA MET A 413 -14.96 -11.77 -0.44
C MET A 413 -16.07 -10.77 -0.10
N LEU A 414 -17.05 -10.57 -0.99
CA LEU A 414 -18.15 -9.60 -0.81
C LEU A 414 -19.00 -9.86 0.44
N SER A 415 -19.00 -11.09 0.98
CA SER A 415 -19.71 -11.40 2.22
C SER A 415 -19.04 -10.88 3.51
N ASN A 416 -17.84 -10.28 3.42
CA ASN A 416 -17.21 -9.59 4.53
C ASN A 416 -18.10 -8.41 4.96
N GLU A 417 -18.62 -8.46 6.18
CA GLU A 417 -19.68 -7.55 6.63
C GLU A 417 -19.25 -6.08 6.62
N ALA A 418 -18.02 -5.77 7.05
CA ALA A 418 -17.53 -4.38 7.11
C ALA A 418 -17.45 -3.78 5.70
N SER A 419 -16.78 -4.47 4.78
CA SER A 419 -16.67 -4.04 3.39
C SER A 419 -18.04 -3.99 2.71
N PHE A 420 -18.91 -4.97 2.96
CA PHE A 420 -20.24 -5.01 2.37
C PHE A 420 -21.13 -3.87 2.85
N ARG A 421 -21.06 -3.50 4.14
CA ARG A 421 -21.83 -2.40 4.72
C ARG A 421 -21.53 -1.07 4.02
N SER A 422 -20.25 -0.76 3.85
CA SER A 422 -19.83 0.47 3.14
C SER A 422 -20.27 0.47 1.68
N GLN A 423 -20.25 -0.70 1.02
CA GLN A 423 -20.66 -0.84 -0.38
C GLN A 423 -22.18 -0.70 -0.56
N VAL A 424 -22.99 -1.27 0.33
CA VAL A 424 -24.45 -1.07 0.31
C VAL A 424 -24.81 0.40 0.50
N LEU A 425 -24.17 1.09 1.46
CA LEU A 425 -24.39 2.53 1.63
C LEU A 425 -24.04 3.30 0.34
N ALA A 426 -22.90 3.00 -0.29
CA ALA A 426 -22.48 3.64 -1.53
C ALA A 426 -23.46 3.38 -2.70
N LEU A 427 -23.99 2.16 -2.81
CA LEU A 427 -25.01 1.81 -3.81
C LEU A 427 -26.25 2.70 -3.69
N ILE A 428 -26.75 2.88 -2.47
CA ILE A 428 -27.95 3.67 -2.20
C ILE A 428 -27.67 5.16 -2.40
N THR A 429 -26.58 5.66 -1.84
CA THR A 429 -26.29 7.11 -1.79
C THR A 429 -25.70 7.66 -3.09
N ASN A 430 -24.73 6.98 -3.68
CA ASN A 430 -23.96 7.50 -4.81
C ASN A 430 -24.32 6.83 -6.14
N PHE A 431 -24.81 5.59 -6.14
CA PHE A 431 -25.08 4.87 -7.39
C PHE A 431 -26.57 4.76 -7.74
N GLY A 432 -27.45 5.35 -6.93
CA GLY A 432 -28.86 5.53 -7.25
C GLY A 432 -29.67 4.24 -7.17
N VAL A 433 -29.24 3.27 -6.38
CA VAL A 433 -30.06 2.09 -6.04
C VAL A 433 -31.20 2.55 -5.13
N GLY A 434 -32.41 2.60 -5.70
CA GLY A 434 -33.56 3.22 -5.06
C GLY A 434 -34.33 2.30 -4.13
N ASN A 435 -34.18 0.99 -4.20
CA ASN A 435 -34.97 0.04 -3.40
C ASN A 435 -34.29 -1.34 -3.33
N PHE A 436 -34.85 -2.24 -2.52
CA PHE A 436 -34.31 -3.59 -2.34
C PHE A 436 -34.24 -4.40 -3.64
N LYS A 437 -35.21 -4.25 -4.55
CA LYS A 437 -35.21 -4.97 -5.82
C LYS A 437 -34.03 -4.54 -6.69
N GLU A 438 -33.79 -3.25 -6.79
CA GLU A 438 -32.62 -2.72 -7.51
C GLU A 438 -31.30 -3.13 -6.85
N LEU A 439 -31.26 -3.18 -5.51
CA LEU A 439 -30.09 -3.65 -4.78
C LEU A 439 -29.78 -5.10 -5.14
N VAL A 440 -30.79 -5.98 -5.11
CA VAL A 440 -30.63 -7.40 -5.49
C VAL A 440 -30.19 -7.52 -6.95
N ASN A 441 -30.82 -6.79 -7.88
CA ASN A 441 -30.43 -6.79 -9.29
C ASN A 441 -28.95 -6.38 -9.48
N PHE A 442 -28.45 -5.43 -8.70
CA PHE A 442 -27.03 -5.08 -8.74
C PHE A 442 -26.16 -6.23 -8.21
N LEU A 443 -26.54 -6.84 -7.09
CA LEU A 443 -25.80 -7.96 -6.49
C LEU A 443 -25.72 -9.18 -7.43
N GLU A 444 -26.70 -9.40 -8.30
CA GLU A 444 -26.66 -10.45 -9.32
C GLU A 444 -25.56 -10.25 -10.38
N ARG A 445 -25.05 -9.02 -10.54
CA ARG A 445 -23.93 -8.71 -11.45
C ARG A 445 -22.55 -9.01 -10.85
N THR A 446 -22.48 -9.33 -9.57
CA THR A 446 -21.23 -9.49 -8.83
C THR A 446 -20.58 -10.86 -9.06
N PHE A 447 -19.27 -10.95 -8.83
CA PHE A 447 -18.57 -12.23 -8.88
C PHE A 447 -19.13 -13.20 -7.82
N TYR A 448 -19.53 -12.71 -6.64
CA TYR A 448 -20.21 -13.48 -5.61
C TYR A 448 -21.38 -14.27 -6.16
N TYR A 449 -22.28 -13.61 -6.89
CA TYR A 449 -23.42 -14.25 -7.50
C TYR A 449 -23.00 -15.18 -8.63
N HIS A 450 -22.04 -14.75 -9.46
CA HIS A 450 -21.54 -15.58 -10.55
C HIS A 450 -21.11 -16.97 -10.06
N GLN A 451 -20.36 -17.04 -8.95
CA GLN A 451 -19.84 -18.29 -8.38
C GLN A 451 -20.91 -19.14 -7.69
N ARG A 452 -21.85 -18.51 -6.98
CA ARG A 452 -22.82 -19.24 -6.13
C ARG A 452 -24.16 -19.50 -6.79
N LYS A 453 -24.53 -18.68 -7.79
CA LYS A 453 -25.88 -18.58 -8.39
C LYS A 453 -27.00 -18.49 -7.34
N ASN A 454 -26.69 -17.96 -6.16
CA ASN A 454 -27.58 -17.84 -5.02
C ASN A 454 -27.19 -16.61 -4.18
N LEU A 455 -28.17 -15.76 -3.85
CA LEU A 455 -28.01 -14.57 -3.01
C LEU A 455 -28.62 -14.69 -1.62
N GLU A 456 -29.32 -15.76 -1.25
CA GLU A 456 -30.13 -15.85 -0.01
C GLU A 456 -29.39 -15.34 1.24
N ALA A 457 -28.14 -15.81 1.44
CA ALA A 457 -27.31 -15.38 2.55
C ALA A 457 -26.85 -13.90 2.45
N LEU A 458 -26.58 -13.41 1.23
CA LEU A 458 -26.14 -12.03 1.00
C LEU A 458 -27.30 -11.04 1.05
N GLU A 459 -28.48 -11.44 0.58
CA GLU A 459 -29.73 -10.68 0.65
C GLU A 459 -30.17 -10.49 2.11
N GLY A 460 -30.10 -11.55 2.92
CA GLY A 460 -30.35 -11.44 4.36
C GLY A 460 -29.41 -10.42 5.04
N LYS A 461 -28.11 -10.44 4.69
CA LYS A 461 -27.16 -9.44 5.17
C LYS A 461 -27.47 -8.03 4.66
N ALA A 462 -27.83 -7.89 3.39
CA ALA A 462 -28.19 -6.61 2.78
C ALA A 462 -29.40 -5.99 3.50
N LYS A 463 -30.42 -6.80 3.84
CA LYS A 463 -31.58 -6.36 4.64
C LYS A 463 -31.17 -5.84 6.01
N SER A 464 -30.35 -6.60 6.75
CA SER A 464 -29.85 -6.16 8.06
C SER A 464 -29.03 -4.87 7.96
N ILE A 465 -28.22 -4.72 6.90
CA ILE A 465 -27.45 -3.50 6.67
C ILE A 465 -28.36 -2.31 6.36
N VAL A 466 -29.32 -2.45 5.44
CA VAL A 466 -30.26 -1.38 5.12
C VAL A 466 -31.05 -0.95 6.35
N TYR A 467 -31.49 -1.90 7.17
CA TYR A 467 -32.15 -1.61 8.44
C TYR A 467 -31.23 -0.85 9.41
N PHE A 468 -29.97 -1.27 9.54
CA PHE A 468 -28.97 -0.52 10.31
C PHE A 468 -28.77 0.91 9.76
N LEU A 469 -28.71 1.09 8.43
CA LEU A 469 -28.55 2.41 7.82
C LEU A 469 -29.76 3.31 8.08
N PHE A 470 -30.96 2.74 8.05
CA PHE A 470 -32.22 3.44 8.35
C PHE A 470 -32.29 3.85 9.82
N GLU A 471 -32.11 2.91 10.76
CA GLU A 471 -32.17 3.19 12.21
C GLU A 471 -31.17 4.25 12.67
N ASN A 472 -30.06 4.41 11.95
CA ASN A 472 -28.99 5.33 12.29
C ASN A 472 -29.00 6.63 11.47
N GLU A 473 -30.06 6.88 10.71
CA GLU A 473 -30.28 8.11 9.92
C GLU A 473 -29.21 8.34 8.83
N PHE A 474 -28.66 7.26 8.25
CA PHE A 474 -27.89 7.35 7.01
C PHE A 474 -28.79 7.44 5.78
N ILE A 475 -29.94 6.78 5.84
CA ILE A 475 -30.99 6.78 4.83
C ILE A 475 -32.35 6.87 5.52
N ASP A 476 -33.36 7.27 4.77
CA ASP A 476 -34.78 7.15 5.11
C ASP A 476 -35.47 6.23 4.08
N ILE A 477 -36.69 5.78 4.35
CA ILE A 477 -37.49 4.98 3.42
C ILE A 477 -38.86 5.64 3.25
N ASP A 478 -39.20 6.02 2.02
CA ASP A 478 -40.49 6.65 1.72
C ASP A 478 -41.66 5.66 1.71
N LEU A 479 -42.88 6.17 1.51
CA LEU A 479 -44.11 5.35 1.46
C LEU A 479 -44.16 4.37 0.28
N ASN A 480 -43.26 4.49 -0.70
CA ASN A 480 -43.16 3.64 -1.88
C ASN A 480 -41.95 2.68 -1.80
N ASP A 481 -41.45 2.43 -0.58
CA ASP A 481 -40.27 1.62 -0.30
C ASP A 481 -39.00 2.13 -1.01
N GLN A 482 -38.92 3.42 -1.34
CA GLN A 482 -37.73 4.03 -1.92
C GLN A 482 -36.78 4.51 -0.84
N PHE A 483 -35.51 4.11 -0.98
CA PHE A 483 -34.41 4.57 -0.17
C PHE A 483 -34.13 6.04 -0.49
N MET A 484 -34.11 6.86 0.55
CA MET A 484 -33.84 8.28 0.51
C MET A 484 -32.51 8.56 1.22
N PRO A 485 -31.40 8.76 0.50
CA PRO A 485 -30.12 9.12 1.09
C PRO A 485 -30.21 10.37 1.97
N LEU A 486 -29.76 10.30 3.23
CA LEU A 486 -29.66 11.46 4.12
C LEU A 486 -28.27 12.09 4.06
N PRO A 487 -28.10 13.37 4.49
CA PRO A 487 -26.80 14.05 4.45
C PRO A 487 -25.68 13.26 5.14
N LEU A 488 -25.99 12.60 6.27
CA LEU A 488 -25.04 11.75 6.98
C LEU A 488 -24.58 10.57 6.10
N GLY A 489 -25.51 9.84 5.47
CA GLY A 489 -25.21 8.72 4.55
C GLY A 489 -24.35 9.13 3.37
N ILE A 490 -24.75 10.21 2.69
CA ILE A 490 -24.01 10.73 1.54
C ILE A 490 -22.59 11.09 1.96
N ARG A 491 -22.43 11.81 3.08
CA ARG A 491 -21.13 12.27 3.54
C ARG A 491 -20.25 11.12 4.02
N THR A 492 -20.79 10.16 4.77
CA THR A 492 -20.06 8.95 5.18
C THR A 492 -19.53 8.18 3.99
N SER A 493 -20.35 7.99 2.94
CA SER A 493 -19.93 7.30 1.73
C SER A 493 -18.83 8.05 0.96
N GLN A 494 -18.95 9.37 0.83
CA GLN A 494 -17.96 10.24 0.19
C GLN A 494 -16.63 10.29 0.94
N LEU A 495 -16.67 10.25 2.28
CA LEU A 495 -15.49 10.17 3.14
C LEU A 495 -14.85 8.77 3.13
N TYR A 496 -15.49 7.79 2.48
CA TYR A 496 -15.05 6.40 2.40
C TYR A 496 -14.98 5.68 3.77
N LEU A 497 -15.83 6.10 4.71
CA LEU A 497 -15.87 5.54 6.07
C LEU A 497 -16.80 4.32 6.18
N ASP A 498 -16.48 3.40 7.08
CA ASP A 498 -17.46 2.41 7.52
C ASP A 498 -18.65 3.12 8.22
N PRO A 499 -19.90 2.76 7.90
CA PRO A 499 -21.06 3.34 8.58
C PRO A 499 -21.05 3.17 10.11
N VAL A 500 -20.41 2.14 10.66
CA VAL A 500 -20.21 1.99 12.11
C VAL A 500 -19.24 3.03 12.67
N THR A 501 -18.22 3.44 11.91
CA THR A 501 -17.33 4.54 12.30
C THR A 501 -18.11 5.86 12.39
N ALA A 502 -18.90 6.17 11.34
CA ALA A 502 -19.71 7.37 11.33
C ALA A 502 -20.76 7.39 12.44
N LYS A 503 -21.40 6.24 12.73
CA LYS A 503 -22.29 6.08 13.87
C LYS A 503 -21.56 6.37 15.19
N LYS A 504 -20.38 5.79 15.39
CA LYS A 504 -19.58 6.05 16.61
C LYS A 504 -19.22 7.53 16.77
N PHE A 505 -18.91 8.23 15.69
CA PHE A 505 -18.66 9.67 15.73
C PHE A 505 -19.92 10.44 16.14
N LYS A 506 -21.05 10.15 15.50
CA LYS A 506 -22.35 10.75 15.83
C LYS A 506 -22.73 10.55 17.30
N ASP A 507 -22.60 9.31 17.80
CA ASP A 507 -22.90 8.95 19.19
C ASP A 507 -21.97 9.68 20.19
N ALA A 508 -20.79 10.13 19.76
CA ALA A 508 -19.80 10.78 20.60
C ALA A 508 -19.90 12.32 20.61
N PHE A 509 -20.68 12.94 19.72
CA PHE A 509 -20.73 14.41 19.61
C PHE A 509 -21.16 15.09 20.91
N GLU A 510 -22.12 14.54 21.64
CA GLU A 510 -22.53 15.11 22.93
C GLU A 510 -21.40 15.09 23.97
N LYS A 511 -20.63 13.98 24.04
CA LYS A 511 -19.47 13.88 24.93
C LYS A 511 -18.34 14.82 24.50
N LEU A 512 -18.10 14.90 23.18
CA LEU A 512 -17.12 15.79 22.58
C LEU A 512 -17.41 17.26 22.91
N GLU A 513 -18.67 17.69 22.84
CA GLU A 513 -19.07 19.04 23.18
C GLU A 513 -18.95 19.35 24.68
N LYS A 514 -19.22 18.36 25.54
CA LYS A 514 -19.12 18.53 26.99
C LYS A 514 -17.67 18.58 27.47
N ASN A 515 -16.80 17.75 26.90
CA ASN A 515 -15.39 17.66 27.30
C ASN A 515 -14.47 17.43 26.09
N PRO A 516 -14.21 18.46 25.26
CA PRO A 516 -13.33 18.33 24.11
C PRO A 516 -11.88 18.11 24.58
N ASN A 517 -11.36 16.89 24.37
CA ASN A 517 -10.02 16.55 24.83
C ASN A 517 -9.33 15.57 23.86
N PRO A 518 -7.98 15.63 23.70
CA PRO A 518 -7.30 14.80 22.73
C PRO A 518 -7.37 13.29 23.02
N LEU A 519 -7.34 12.89 24.29
CA LEU A 519 -7.30 11.48 24.68
C LEU A 519 -8.59 10.75 24.29
N GLY A 520 -9.75 11.32 24.64
CA GLY A 520 -11.07 10.78 24.31
C GLY A 520 -11.30 10.70 22.82
N ILE A 521 -10.87 11.72 22.06
CA ILE A 521 -10.94 11.70 20.59
C ILE A 521 -10.05 10.59 20.03
N PHE A 522 -8.79 10.49 20.44
CA PHE A 522 -7.90 9.45 19.93
C PHE A 522 -8.37 8.04 20.29
N GLN A 523 -8.94 7.85 21.48
CA GLN A 523 -9.57 6.59 21.87
C GLN A 523 -10.80 6.31 21.01
N LEU A 524 -11.66 7.30 20.76
CA LEU A 524 -12.80 7.18 19.86
C LEU A 524 -12.34 6.70 18.47
N LEU A 525 -11.36 7.39 17.86
CA LEU A 525 -10.79 7.02 16.57
C LEU A 525 -10.22 5.59 16.59
N ALA A 526 -9.45 5.25 17.63
CA ALA A 526 -8.87 3.92 17.79
C ALA A 526 -9.92 2.81 17.92
N SER A 527 -11.11 3.13 18.41
CA SER A 527 -12.22 2.18 18.58
C SER A 527 -12.98 1.86 17.28
N THR A 528 -12.76 2.64 16.23
CA THR A 528 -13.45 2.50 14.94
C THR A 528 -12.94 1.28 14.16
N PRO A 529 -13.79 0.64 13.33
CA PRO A 529 -13.33 -0.43 12.43
C PRO A 529 -12.32 0.04 11.37
N ASP A 530 -12.32 1.34 11.04
CA ASP A 530 -11.39 1.95 10.08
C ASP A 530 -9.98 2.16 10.64
N MET A 531 -9.78 1.94 11.95
CA MET A 531 -8.49 2.09 12.61
C MET A 531 -7.87 0.73 12.97
N SER A 532 -6.54 0.63 12.84
CA SER A 532 -5.79 -0.50 13.37
C SER A 532 -5.19 -0.14 14.73
N SER A 533 -5.86 -0.54 15.80
CA SER A 533 -5.32 -0.35 17.15
C SER A 533 -4.08 -1.20 17.41
N LEU A 534 -3.21 -0.71 18.30
CA LEU A 534 -2.00 -1.41 18.70
C LEU A 534 -2.34 -2.68 19.47
N ARG A 535 -1.57 -3.75 19.18
CA ARG A 535 -1.64 -4.97 19.97
C ARG A 535 -1.09 -4.73 21.38
N VAL A 536 -1.81 -5.26 22.36
CA VAL A 536 -1.41 -5.23 23.77
C VAL A 536 -0.67 -6.51 24.11
N LYS A 537 0.46 -6.39 24.80
CA LYS A 537 1.16 -7.54 25.36
C LYS A 537 0.64 -7.81 26.76
N ARG A 538 0.65 -9.08 27.17
CA ARG A 538 0.21 -9.48 28.51
C ARG A 538 0.87 -8.70 29.65
N LYS A 539 2.17 -8.39 29.52
CA LYS A 539 2.93 -7.59 30.49
C LYS A 539 2.53 -6.11 30.59
N GLU A 540 1.77 -5.60 29.62
CA GLU A 540 1.35 -4.19 29.52
C GLU A 540 -0.12 -4.02 29.93
N GLN A 541 -0.87 -5.10 30.15
CA GLN A 541 -2.32 -5.03 30.34
C GLN A 541 -2.70 -4.30 31.64
N GLU A 542 -1.98 -4.58 32.73
CA GLU A 542 -2.22 -3.96 34.05
C GLU A 542 -1.95 -2.45 33.98
N ASP A 543 -0.76 -2.04 33.54
CA ASP A 543 -0.41 -0.62 33.37
C ASP A 543 -1.38 0.16 32.47
N LEU A 544 -1.89 -0.48 31.41
CA LEU A 544 -2.85 0.15 30.51
C LEU A 544 -4.25 0.26 31.12
N LEU A 545 -4.63 -0.70 31.96
CA LEU A 545 -5.90 -0.68 32.67
C LEU A 545 -5.89 0.39 33.76
N ASP A 546 -4.82 0.45 34.55
CA ASP A 546 -4.63 1.49 35.57
C ASP A 546 -4.67 2.88 34.94
N TYR A 547 -3.94 3.07 33.83
CA TYR A 547 -4.00 4.31 33.06
C TYR A 547 -5.42 4.63 32.55
N ALA A 548 -6.19 3.62 32.12
CA ALA A 548 -7.56 3.83 31.66
C ALA A 548 -8.48 4.27 32.81
N TYR A 549 -8.34 3.70 34.01
CA TYR A 549 -9.09 4.12 35.20
C TYR A 549 -8.69 5.53 35.65
N GLU A 550 -7.40 5.86 35.66
CA GLU A 550 -6.91 7.20 35.98
C GLU A 550 -7.46 8.28 35.03
N MET A 551 -7.70 7.90 33.77
CA MET A 551 -8.11 8.82 32.70
C MET A 551 -9.61 8.72 32.36
N GLU A 552 -10.40 7.99 33.14
CA GLU A 552 -11.79 7.63 32.80
C GLU A 552 -12.65 8.84 32.41
N GLU A 553 -12.48 9.97 33.09
CA GLU A 553 -13.23 11.23 32.83
C GLU A 553 -12.95 11.86 31.44
N TYR A 554 -11.82 11.52 30.82
CA TYR A 554 -11.43 12.00 29.50
C TYR A 554 -11.84 11.05 28.38
N LEU A 555 -12.17 9.79 28.70
CA LEU A 555 -12.49 8.76 27.71
C LEU A 555 -13.91 8.94 27.14
N TYR A 556 -14.07 8.65 25.85
CA TYR A 556 -15.39 8.69 25.19
C TYR A 556 -16.02 7.29 25.13
N GLN A 557 -15.21 6.24 25.16
CA GLN A 557 -15.65 4.85 25.32
C GLN A 557 -15.53 4.43 26.78
N ASN A 558 -16.58 3.75 27.28
CA ASN A 558 -16.61 3.25 28.64
C ASN A 558 -15.65 2.05 28.80
N ILE A 559 -15.09 1.88 30.00
CA ILE A 559 -14.24 0.73 30.34
C ILE A 559 -15.13 -0.53 30.37
N PRO A 560 -14.91 -1.53 29.49
CA PRO A 560 -15.70 -2.76 29.50
C PRO A 560 -15.32 -3.63 30.70
N TYR A 561 -16.22 -4.55 31.07
CA TYR A 561 -15.91 -5.56 32.07
C TYR A 561 -14.78 -6.48 31.60
N TRP A 562 -13.91 -6.94 32.50
CA TRP A 562 -12.69 -7.69 32.15
C TRP A 562 -12.94 -9.04 31.46
N GLU A 563 -14.10 -9.66 31.68
CA GLU A 563 -14.52 -10.89 30.96
C GLU A 563 -15.19 -10.60 29.60
N ASP A 564 -15.44 -9.33 29.26
CA ASP A 564 -15.97 -8.95 27.94
C ASP A 564 -14.89 -9.22 26.87
N TYR A 565 -15.27 -9.86 25.77
CA TYR A 565 -14.39 -10.09 24.63
C TYR A 565 -13.82 -8.78 24.05
N LYS A 566 -14.45 -7.64 24.32
CA LYS A 566 -13.99 -6.29 23.93
C LYS A 566 -12.85 -5.77 24.80
N PHE A 567 -12.58 -6.35 25.97
CA PHE A 567 -11.61 -5.82 26.93
C PHE A 567 -10.19 -5.70 26.34
N GLU A 568 -9.69 -6.75 25.67
CA GLU A 568 -8.38 -6.69 25.02
C GLU A 568 -8.34 -5.63 23.91
N LYS A 569 -9.44 -5.49 23.17
CA LYS A 569 -9.57 -4.46 22.12
C LYS A 569 -9.52 -3.06 22.73
N PHE A 570 -10.27 -2.82 23.80
CA PHE A 570 -10.28 -1.55 24.53
C PHE A 570 -8.88 -1.16 25.02
N LEU A 571 -8.11 -2.09 25.58
CA LEU A 571 -6.74 -1.79 25.98
C LEU A 571 -5.85 -1.40 24.78
N GLY A 572 -6.08 -2.01 23.61
CA GLY A 572 -5.41 -1.61 22.37
C GLY A 572 -5.80 -0.21 21.91
N GLU A 573 -7.07 0.16 22.07
CA GLU A 573 -7.59 1.50 21.81
C GLU A 573 -6.90 2.54 22.70
N THR A 574 -6.84 2.26 24.02
CA THR A 574 -6.15 3.10 25.01
C THR A 574 -4.66 3.23 24.72
N LYS A 575 -3.97 2.13 24.40
CA LYS A 575 -2.54 2.14 24.03
C LYS A 575 -2.29 3.01 22.79
N THR A 576 -3.18 2.94 21.81
CA THR A 576 -3.09 3.74 20.57
C THR A 576 -3.32 5.22 20.87
N ALA A 577 -4.31 5.54 21.71
CA ALA A 577 -4.58 6.91 22.12
C ALA A 577 -3.40 7.54 22.88
N LYS A 578 -2.77 6.78 23.78
CA LYS A 578 -1.57 7.19 24.51
C LYS A 578 -0.39 7.48 23.57
N LEU A 579 -0.17 6.64 22.56
CA LEU A 579 0.84 6.90 21.51
C LEU A 579 0.59 8.23 20.80
N LEU A 580 -0.66 8.50 20.42
CA LEU A 580 -1.03 9.72 19.71
C LEU A 580 -0.87 10.96 20.60
N LEU A 581 -1.12 10.85 21.89
CA LEU A 581 -0.80 11.90 22.86
C LEU A 581 0.70 12.19 22.92
N ASP A 582 1.53 11.16 23.04
CA ASP A 582 3.00 11.33 23.04
C ASP A 582 3.49 12.00 21.75
N TRP A 583 2.89 11.62 20.62
CA TRP A 583 3.18 12.21 19.32
C TRP A 583 2.86 13.72 19.28
N ILE A 584 1.66 14.15 19.67
CA ILE A 584 1.29 15.58 19.68
C ILE A 584 1.99 16.38 20.79
N ASN A 585 2.58 15.70 21.78
CA ASN A 585 3.35 16.30 22.85
C ASN A 585 4.85 16.37 22.53
N GLU A 586 5.24 16.07 21.29
CA GLU A 586 6.59 16.12 20.74
C GLU A 586 7.59 15.14 21.36
N VAL A 587 7.10 14.04 21.95
CA VAL A 587 7.96 12.96 22.44
C VAL A 587 8.80 12.43 21.28
N ASN A 588 10.11 12.29 21.49
CA ASN A 588 11.06 11.87 20.46
C ASN A 588 10.61 10.57 19.76
N ASP A 589 10.70 10.54 18.42
CA ASP A 589 10.26 9.40 17.61
C ASP A 589 10.87 8.08 18.08
N VAL A 590 12.18 8.06 18.37
CA VAL A 590 12.87 6.85 18.86
C VAL A 590 12.26 6.37 20.17
N LYS A 591 11.95 7.29 21.09
CA LYS A 591 11.31 6.97 22.36
C LYS A 591 9.90 6.42 22.16
N ILE A 592 9.12 6.95 21.21
CA ILE A 592 7.81 6.41 20.85
C ILE A 592 7.96 4.98 20.31
N LEU A 593 8.86 4.75 19.35
CA LEU A 593 9.08 3.43 18.77
C LEU A 593 9.46 2.39 19.83
N GLU A 594 10.33 2.76 20.77
CA GLU A 594 10.75 1.90 21.88
C GLU A 594 9.62 1.65 22.90
N THR A 595 8.91 2.69 23.30
CA THR A 595 7.88 2.62 24.36
C THR A 595 6.68 1.79 23.92
N TYR A 596 6.25 1.94 22.66
CA TYR A 596 5.09 1.22 22.12
C TYR A 596 5.46 -0.08 21.40
N GLU A 597 6.75 -0.37 21.29
CA GLU A 597 7.33 -1.53 20.61
C GLU A 597 6.83 -1.68 19.16
N ILE A 598 6.92 -0.59 18.40
CA ILE A 598 6.49 -0.51 16.99
C ILE A 598 7.63 -0.07 16.07
N ASP A 599 7.46 -0.29 14.76
CA ASP A 599 8.39 0.20 13.75
C ASP A 599 7.96 1.57 13.20
N THR A 600 8.90 2.28 12.57
CA THR A 600 8.67 3.56 11.89
C THR A 600 7.51 3.50 10.90
N GLY A 601 7.41 2.43 10.12
CA GLY A 601 6.31 2.23 9.17
C GLY A 601 4.94 2.07 9.82
N ASP A 602 4.87 1.49 11.03
CA ASP A 602 3.60 1.36 11.75
C ASP A 602 3.13 2.72 12.28
N LEU A 603 4.05 3.53 12.84
CA LEU A 603 3.75 4.88 13.31
C LEU A 603 3.16 5.73 12.19
N TYR A 604 3.83 5.80 11.03
CA TYR A 604 3.34 6.62 9.92
C TYR A 604 2.01 6.12 9.34
N ARG A 605 1.77 4.81 9.32
CA ARG A 605 0.49 4.25 8.91
C ARG A 605 -0.63 4.63 9.88
N ILE A 606 -0.37 4.57 11.20
CA ILE A 606 -1.30 5.04 12.23
C ILE A 606 -1.61 6.52 12.04
N LEU A 607 -0.58 7.35 11.83
CA LEU A 607 -0.76 8.79 11.61
C LEU A 607 -1.54 9.11 10.33
N GLU A 608 -1.33 8.37 9.24
CA GLU A 608 -2.10 8.52 8.00
C GLU A 608 -3.58 8.21 8.21
N LEU A 609 -3.90 7.12 8.93
CA LEU A 609 -5.28 6.78 9.26
C LEU A 609 -5.92 7.83 10.18
N VAL A 610 -5.19 8.32 11.18
CA VAL A 610 -5.70 9.34 12.10
C VAL A 610 -5.89 10.69 11.41
N ASP A 611 -5.01 11.08 10.48
CA ASP A 611 -5.19 12.30 9.66
C ASP A 611 -6.53 12.26 8.90
N TRP A 612 -6.82 11.13 8.25
CA TRP A 612 -8.08 10.91 7.54
C TRP A 612 -9.30 10.81 8.47
N LEU A 613 -9.18 10.11 9.60
CA LEU A 613 -10.29 9.95 10.55
C LEU A 613 -10.60 11.24 11.31
N MET A 614 -9.59 12.05 11.64
CA MET A 614 -9.78 13.39 12.21
C MET A 614 -10.50 14.32 11.23
N TYR A 615 -10.05 14.32 9.96
CA TYR A 615 -10.74 15.06 8.91
C TYR A 615 -12.20 14.62 8.80
N SER A 616 -12.43 13.31 8.74
CA SER A 616 -13.76 12.71 8.68
C SER A 616 -14.65 13.07 9.86
N LEU A 617 -14.12 13.04 11.08
CA LEU A 617 -14.83 13.46 12.29
C LEU A 617 -15.28 14.92 12.19
N ILE A 618 -14.39 15.81 11.75
CA ILE A 618 -14.69 17.24 11.54
C ILE A 618 -15.79 17.42 10.50
N GLU A 619 -15.70 16.72 9.37
CA GLU A 619 -16.65 16.83 8.27
C GLU A 619 -18.05 16.32 8.66
N LEU A 620 -18.13 15.23 9.43
CA LEU A 620 -19.41 14.74 9.93
C LEU A 620 -19.99 15.65 11.02
N TYR A 621 -19.16 16.16 11.93
CA TYR A 621 -19.62 17.07 13.00
C TYR A 621 -20.25 18.35 12.44
N LYS A 622 -19.76 18.84 11.29
CA LYS A 622 -20.35 20.01 10.60
C LYS A 622 -21.81 19.84 10.18
N LEU A 623 -22.32 18.60 10.10
CA LEU A 623 -23.71 18.32 9.74
C LEU A 623 -24.69 18.51 10.91
N PHE A 624 -24.20 18.64 12.15
CA PHE A 624 -25.01 18.60 13.38
C PHE A 624 -24.94 19.90 14.19
N ASP A 625 -25.00 21.05 13.51
CA ASP A 625 -24.95 22.39 14.14
C ASP A 625 -23.75 22.57 15.10
N PRO A 626 -22.51 22.53 14.56
CA PRO A 626 -21.31 22.42 15.38
C PRO A 626 -21.06 23.68 16.23
N LYS A 627 -20.77 23.48 17.51
CA LYS A 627 -20.21 24.55 18.37
C LYS A 627 -18.89 25.08 17.80
N PRO A 628 -18.76 26.39 17.51
CA PRO A 628 -17.56 26.97 16.88
C PRO A 628 -16.25 26.69 17.62
N GLU A 629 -16.27 26.73 18.95
CA GLU A 629 -15.13 26.47 19.82
C GLU A 629 -14.65 25.01 19.74
N VAL A 630 -15.58 24.05 19.65
CA VAL A 630 -15.26 22.63 19.48
C VAL A 630 -14.70 22.39 18.08
N LEU A 631 -15.26 23.04 17.06
CA LEU A 631 -14.78 22.93 15.69
C LEU A 631 -13.36 23.52 15.54
N ASP A 632 -13.06 24.66 16.19
CA ASP A 632 -11.72 25.23 16.24
C ASP A 632 -10.73 24.29 16.95
N PHE A 633 -11.15 23.73 18.10
CA PHE A 633 -10.37 22.73 18.82
C PHE A 633 -10.03 21.51 17.96
N LEU A 634 -11.02 20.94 17.26
CA LEU A 634 -10.79 19.79 16.37
C LEU A 634 -9.83 20.14 15.23
N LYS A 635 -9.98 21.31 14.60
CA LYS A 635 -9.08 21.76 13.51
C LYS A 635 -7.64 21.92 14.01
N LYS A 636 -7.45 22.53 15.18
CA LYS A 636 -6.13 22.65 15.81
C LYS A 636 -5.56 21.28 16.14
N LEU A 637 -6.35 20.40 16.75
CA LEU A 637 -5.93 19.04 17.08
C LEU A 637 -5.54 18.24 15.82
N HIS A 638 -6.29 18.39 14.73
CA HIS A 638 -5.99 17.75 13.45
C HIS A 638 -4.61 18.18 12.92
N ILE A 639 -4.30 19.48 12.92
CA ILE A 639 -2.97 19.99 12.53
C ILE A 639 -1.88 19.46 13.49
N ARG A 640 -2.14 19.46 14.81
CA ARG A 640 -1.21 18.93 15.81
C ARG A 640 -0.88 17.46 15.56
N VAL A 641 -1.86 16.62 15.24
CA VAL A 641 -1.64 15.21 14.92
C VAL A 641 -0.92 15.04 13.60
N LYS A 642 -1.31 15.78 12.56
CA LYS A 642 -0.67 15.69 11.24
C LYS A 642 0.84 15.94 11.31
N HIS A 643 1.26 16.84 12.19
CA HIS A 643 2.66 17.25 12.28
C HIS A 643 3.41 16.79 13.55
N GLY A 644 2.71 16.27 14.55
CA GLY A 644 3.31 15.84 15.82
C GLY A 644 3.85 16.99 16.64
N VAL A 645 3.02 18.02 16.85
CA VAL A 645 3.41 19.27 17.51
C VAL A 645 2.42 19.70 18.57
N ARG A 646 2.91 20.43 19.56
CA ARG A 646 2.08 21.17 20.51
C ARG A 646 1.46 22.40 19.85
N GLU A 647 0.44 22.95 20.50
CA GLU A 647 -0.37 24.03 19.94
C GLU A 647 0.44 25.29 19.64
N GLU A 648 1.47 25.61 20.44
CA GLU A 648 2.28 26.80 20.23
C GLU A 648 3.11 26.79 18.94
N LEU A 649 3.23 25.64 18.25
CA LEU A 649 3.98 25.52 17.01
C LEU A 649 3.10 25.59 15.75
N LEU A 650 1.78 25.75 15.89
CA LEU A 650 0.83 25.67 14.79
C LEU A 650 1.09 26.71 13.70
N GLU A 651 1.55 27.91 14.04
CA GLU A 651 1.90 28.91 13.02
C GLU A 651 3.15 28.52 12.24
N LEU A 652 4.21 28.10 12.94
CA LEU A 652 5.51 27.79 12.34
C LEU A 652 5.46 26.56 11.42
N ILE A 653 4.59 25.60 11.72
CA ILE A 653 4.50 24.34 10.95
C ILE A 653 3.90 24.54 9.55
N THR A 654 3.23 25.67 9.31
CA THR A 654 2.70 26.04 7.99
C THR A 654 3.81 26.40 7.00
N LEU A 655 5.00 26.74 7.50
CA LEU A 655 6.13 27.14 6.68
C LEU A 655 6.71 25.96 5.90
N PRO A 656 7.13 26.17 4.65
CA PRO A 656 7.69 25.10 3.83
C PRO A 656 8.98 24.56 4.45
N MET A 657 9.16 23.25 4.36
CA MET A 657 10.34 22.55 4.91
C MET A 657 10.48 22.67 6.44
N ILE A 658 9.48 23.16 7.17
CA ILE A 658 9.47 23.17 8.63
C ILE A 658 8.64 21.98 9.13
N GLY A 659 9.31 20.98 9.69
CA GLY A 659 8.69 19.88 10.44
C GLY A 659 8.86 20.07 11.95
N ARG A 660 8.27 19.19 12.78
CA ARG A 660 8.26 19.30 14.26
C ARG A 660 9.59 19.71 14.90
N LYS A 661 10.71 19.08 14.50
CA LYS A 661 12.05 19.38 15.06
C LYS A 661 12.50 20.81 14.76
N ARG A 662 12.30 21.27 13.51
CA ARG A 662 12.67 22.63 13.07
C ARG A 662 11.74 23.68 13.68
N ALA A 663 10.44 23.40 13.75
CA ALA A 663 9.46 24.28 14.40
C ALA A 663 9.82 24.50 15.87
N ARG A 664 10.13 23.44 16.60
CA ARG A 664 10.58 23.54 18.00
C ARG A 664 11.90 24.28 18.15
N ALA A 665 12.87 24.05 17.27
CA ALA A 665 14.15 24.76 17.29
C ALA A 665 13.97 26.27 17.06
N LEU A 666 13.12 26.66 16.10
CA LEU A 666 12.76 28.06 15.84
C LEU A 666 12.09 28.70 17.06
N TYR A 667 11.08 28.02 17.62
CA TYR A 667 10.35 28.50 18.80
C TYR A 667 11.27 28.70 20.00
N ASN A 668 12.16 27.74 20.28
CA ASN A 668 13.14 27.83 21.36
C ASN A 668 14.19 28.94 21.12
N ALA A 669 14.47 29.27 19.86
CA ALA A 669 15.33 30.38 19.48
C ALA A 669 14.63 31.75 19.53
N GLY A 670 13.34 31.79 19.90
CA GLY A 670 12.56 33.02 20.06
C GLY A 670 11.69 33.39 18.87
N PHE A 671 11.71 32.62 17.77
CA PHE A 671 10.83 32.82 16.63
C PHE A 671 9.53 32.04 16.84
N LYS A 672 8.52 32.67 17.42
CA LYS A 672 7.29 32.01 17.89
C LYS A 672 6.18 31.97 16.84
N GLY A 673 6.19 32.92 15.91
CA GLY A 673 5.20 33.01 14.84
C GLY A 673 5.80 33.41 13.50
N ILE A 674 4.93 33.52 12.50
CA ILE A 674 5.32 33.92 11.14
C ILE A 674 5.93 35.34 11.14
N ASP A 675 5.39 36.25 11.95
CA ASP A 675 5.88 37.62 12.06
C ASP A 675 7.33 37.72 12.52
N ASP A 676 7.74 36.84 13.44
CA ASP A 676 9.13 36.79 13.91
C ASP A 676 10.06 36.32 12.79
N ILE A 677 9.62 35.35 11.99
CA ILE A 677 10.38 34.82 10.84
C ILE A 677 10.55 35.88 9.75
N VAL A 678 9.50 36.65 9.45
CA VAL A 678 9.53 37.72 8.45
C VAL A 678 10.45 38.87 8.88
N ARG A 679 10.52 39.17 10.18
CA ARG A 679 11.38 40.23 10.73
C ARG A 679 12.84 39.80 10.92
N ALA A 680 13.10 38.50 11.01
CA ALA A 680 14.42 37.95 11.26
C ALA A 680 15.36 38.14 10.05
N LYS A 681 16.65 38.40 10.33
CA LYS A 681 17.69 38.33 9.29
C LYS A 681 17.98 36.87 8.97
N ALA A 682 18.29 36.53 7.71
CA ALA A 682 18.61 35.13 7.39
C ALA A 682 19.83 34.63 8.19
N SER A 683 20.80 35.49 8.47
CA SER A 683 21.91 35.20 9.37
C SER A 683 21.52 34.81 10.81
N GLU A 684 20.35 35.23 11.31
CA GLU A 684 19.82 34.85 12.62
C GLU A 684 19.15 33.47 12.53
N LEU A 685 18.35 33.25 11.47
CA LEU A 685 17.72 31.95 11.20
C LEU A 685 18.75 30.84 10.97
N LEU A 686 19.88 31.14 10.31
CA LEU A 686 20.97 30.18 10.09
C LEU A 686 21.66 29.71 11.37
N LYS A 687 21.48 30.40 12.49
CA LYS A 687 22.01 29.96 13.80
C LYS A 687 21.14 28.88 14.43
N VAL A 688 19.90 28.74 13.96
CA VAL A 688 18.96 27.75 14.50
C VAL A 688 19.32 26.36 13.98
N GLU A 689 19.43 25.40 14.89
CA GLU A 689 19.77 24.03 14.54
C GLU A 689 18.77 23.45 13.53
N GLY A 690 19.30 22.81 12.48
CA GLY A 690 18.49 22.20 11.42
C GLY A 690 17.94 23.17 10.37
N ILE A 691 18.18 24.48 10.51
CA ILE A 691 17.82 25.51 9.52
C ILE A 691 19.04 25.83 8.64
N GLY A 692 19.05 25.28 7.44
CA GLY A 692 20.09 25.56 6.42
C GLY A 692 19.63 26.56 5.37
N ILE A 693 20.57 27.02 4.54
CA ILE A 693 20.31 27.99 3.45
C ILE A 693 19.15 27.53 2.56
N GLY A 694 19.11 26.26 2.15
CA GLY A 694 18.04 25.75 1.30
C GLY A 694 16.65 25.76 1.96
N VAL A 695 16.58 25.66 3.29
CA VAL A 695 15.32 25.81 4.05
C VAL A 695 14.88 27.27 4.02
N ILE A 696 15.80 28.19 4.30
CA ILE A 696 15.51 29.63 4.29
C ILE A 696 15.11 30.09 2.88
N GLU A 697 15.75 29.59 1.83
CA GLU A 697 15.35 29.85 0.43
C GLU A 697 13.91 29.46 0.17
N LYS A 698 13.47 28.32 0.69
CA LYS A 698 12.07 27.88 0.54
C LYS A 698 11.11 28.75 1.34
N ILE A 699 11.49 29.17 2.55
CA ILE A 699 10.68 30.08 3.37
C ILE A 699 10.54 31.45 2.70
N TYR A 700 11.63 32.04 2.21
CA TYR A 700 11.62 33.33 1.52
C TYR A 700 10.82 33.26 0.21
N GLN A 701 10.98 32.18 -0.57
CA GLN A 701 10.17 31.93 -1.76
C GLN A 701 8.67 31.87 -1.45
N HIS A 702 8.29 31.29 -0.31
CA HIS A 702 6.89 31.22 0.12
C HIS A 702 6.29 32.61 0.40
N PHE A 703 7.10 33.56 0.87
CA PHE A 703 6.70 34.97 1.02
C PHE A 703 6.93 35.83 -0.22
N GLY A 704 7.35 35.24 -1.35
CA GLY A 704 7.62 35.97 -2.60
C GLY A 704 8.87 36.86 -2.57
N VAL A 705 9.81 36.60 -1.66
CA VAL A 705 11.04 37.39 -1.49
C VAL A 705 12.26 36.56 -1.94
N GLU A 706 13.23 37.16 -2.63
CA GLU A 706 14.51 36.50 -2.92
C GLU A 706 15.51 36.69 -1.78
N LEU A 707 16.28 35.64 -1.44
CA LEU A 707 17.36 35.81 -0.47
C LEU A 707 18.44 36.78 -0.98
N PRO A 708 18.87 37.75 -0.15
CA PRO A 708 19.94 38.68 -0.50
C PRO A 708 21.22 37.95 -0.93
N THR A 709 21.81 38.37 -2.05
CA THR A 709 22.98 37.73 -2.69
C THR A 709 24.22 37.63 -1.81
N ASN A 710 24.35 38.50 -0.78
CA ASN A 710 25.47 38.46 0.18
C ASN A 710 25.36 37.30 1.21
N GLU A 711 24.17 36.76 1.46
CA GLU A 711 23.98 35.65 2.41
C GLU A 711 24.15 34.27 1.76
N LYS A 712 24.01 34.18 0.42
CA LYS A 712 24.28 32.94 -0.35
C LYS A 712 25.73 32.44 -0.25
N LYS A 713 26.70 33.30 0.12
CA LYS A 713 28.14 32.99 0.11
C LYS A 713 28.72 32.49 1.45
N LYS A 714 27.97 32.51 2.56
CA LYS A 714 28.47 32.00 3.86
C LYS A 714 28.21 30.48 3.98
N LYS A 715 28.98 29.67 3.24
CA LYS A 715 29.12 28.24 3.58
C LYS A 715 29.78 28.14 4.95
N VAL A 716 29.07 27.54 5.91
CA VAL A 716 29.65 27.07 7.17
C VAL A 716 30.76 26.08 6.81
N LYS A 717 32.02 26.49 6.98
CA LYS A 717 33.15 25.56 7.04
C LYS A 717 32.88 24.63 8.22
N LYS A 718 32.67 23.34 7.96
CA LYS A 718 32.84 22.30 8.98
C LYS A 718 34.32 22.30 9.36
N GLY A 719 34.68 23.00 10.42
CA GLY A 719 35.93 22.74 11.12
C GLY A 719 35.83 21.36 11.76
N THR A 720 36.73 20.46 11.40
CA THR A 720 36.92 19.19 12.10
C THR A 720 37.54 19.45 13.48
N LEU A 721 37.40 18.49 14.39
CA LEU A 721 37.93 18.48 15.76
C LEU A 721 39.46 18.69 15.89
N ASP A 722 40.19 18.90 14.79
CA ASP A 722 41.64 19.11 14.76
C ASP A 722 42.07 20.57 15.03
N GLU A 723 41.16 21.54 15.00
CA GLU A 723 41.48 22.95 15.32
C GLU A 723 41.45 23.28 16.83
N PHE A 724 41.13 22.30 17.70
CA PHE A 724 41.08 22.51 19.16
C PHE A 724 42.44 22.34 19.89
N PHE A 725 43.51 21.95 19.17
CA PHE A 725 44.85 21.74 19.75
C PHE A 725 45.98 22.49 19.02
N LYS A 726 45.74 23.74 18.61
CA LYS A 726 46.81 24.68 18.25
C LYS A 726 46.67 26.01 18.98
#